data_AF-A0A919J434-F1
#
_entry.id   AF-A0A919J434-F1
#
_cell.length_a   1.000
_cell.length_b   1.000
_cell.length_c   1.000
_cell.angle_alpha   90.00
_cell.angle_beta   90.00
_cell.angle_gamma   90.00
#
_symmetry.space_group_name_H-M   'P 1'
#
loop_
_entity.id
_entity.type
_entity.pdbx_description
1 polymer ?
#
loop_
_entity_poly.entity_id
_entity_poly.type
_entity_poly.pdbx_seq_one_letter_code
_entity_poly.pdbx_strand_id
1 'polypeptide(L)'
;MSTVAGPARADTPSEIPSWLSAGVSAAMTAAQQTGERVKIDDATTATAEFYATPDGKVVGKIAADVQRFARDGAWVPIDLTLRKQADGSVAPAAYSQEMRFSGAREAETGDLAVMGSGDDKITVGWKGALPEPKLDGSKATYTDVMPGVDLVVQATRSGFEQFAVLKSAAAAKYADQIALPLSGPGASVVRADKKGNIQIHGRRGVPLGTIPTPMMWDSKSLKHGGPRRHRPVGVSITHNASAKARQGLDATDPVNVTLKPDKKWLTSPDTVYPVTIDPYYDWSTTASSTTVVKGYDKGWSEADTLFVGTYDDTWSARSFVTWWATGIGGFDVSAATLHLASPYSASCEPAPWEIWTTEPINGETSWDHQPEWLSKEATSNDYACDGGWVVADATSFFQRAAEKGIEQPTMGLRAADETDTSQYKEFWSYNYADSSKSPYVEVWYTLPPNPVDPDAALWANQTALSDFRDWTVAEVGTTSGYIDSVNNADTKSVTLLWAGAPNAMQASILAEAQRRNITATVVQRNYTKDQLNQAADAVVASTTSGTGVFAGFTVNTAEPLSPEFDGIVITGQHKSNPADTTAADQALSQQATQALGVAVKVQTAPMFENTSGTTRGTDTSPFNAGAFVYAGCTLGFGLRIGSATYATTARHCGPKVRIYDNPNAPIYGTKQLSTDGAARVLTAGGSTLMFYGGYDSSLKANVIGSLNVGAGDYVCTSGGNSGSHCGGGANMKVRSKSVRHDDGDGYVSMLVADRIDGGVASAAGDSGGAVYRNKTAQDVYAVGMIQAGDGRVPCVPVRHSTVNCYKTVIYTSINTIIRGVPNSSLVHK
;
A
#
# COMPACT_ATOMS: atom_id res chain seq x y z
N MET A 1 47.99 -30.54 22.20
CA MET A 1 46.64 -30.90 21.70
C MET A 1 45.70 -29.81 22.19
N SER A 2 44.77 -29.36 21.36
CA SER A 2 43.96 -28.16 21.61
C SER A 2 42.53 -28.37 21.14
N THR A 3 41.63 -27.50 21.63
CA THR A 3 40.20 -27.39 21.26
C THR A 3 39.32 -28.58 21.69
N VAL A 4 37.99 -28.44 21.85
CA VAL A 4 37.08 -27.30 21.56
C VAL A 4 36.23 -26.98 22.81
N ALA A 5 35.96 -25.69 23.07
CA ALA A 5 34.92 -25.27 24.01
C ALA A 5 33.59 -25.06 23.25
N GLY A 6 32.46 -25.51 23.81
CA GLY A 6 31.16 -25.43 23.14
C GLY A 6 30.73 -23.98 22.84
N PRO A 7 29.98 -23.74 21.75
CA PRO A 7 29.52 -22.40 21.38
C PRO A 7 28.56 -21.83 22.43
N ALA A 8 28.65 -20.52 22.67
CA ALA A 8 27.71 -19.82 23.53
C ALA A 8 26.31 -19.82 22.92
N ARG A 9 25.29 -19.86 23.80
CA ARG A 9 23.88 -19.63 23.46
C ARG A 9 23.74 -18.19 22.96
N ALA A 10 23.28 -18.01 21.72
CA ALA A 10 23.10 -16.69 21.13
C ALA A 10 22.08 -15.85 21.92
N ASP A 11 22.32 -14.54 21.98
CA ASP A 11 21.49 -13.59 22.72
C ASP A 11 20.09 -13.45 22.12
N THR A 12 19.13 -13.10 22.99
CA THR A 12 17.71 -12.99 22.61
C THR A 12 17.44 -11.62 22.00
N PRO A 13 16.83 -11.49 20.81
CA PRO A 13 16.44 -10.20 20.24
C PRO A 13 15.21 -9.64 20.99
N SER A 14 15.43 -9.12 22.20
CA SER A 14 14.36 -8.78 23.14
C SER A 14 13.85 -7.34 23.05
N GLU A 15 14.52 -6.45 22.33
CA GLU A 15 14.05 -5.06 22.15
C GLU A 15 13.12 -4.94 20.95
N ILE A 16 11.89 -4.48 21.22
CA ILE A 16 10.83 -4.32 20.21
C ILE A 16 11.11 -3.03 19.42
N PRO A 17 11.29 -3.10 18.08
CA PRO A 17 11.71 -1.94 17.30
C PRO A 17 10.75 -0.74 17.37
N SER A 18 11.30 0.44 17.65
CA SER A 18 10.54 1.70 17.86
C SER A 18 9.92 2.30 16.60
N TRP A 19 10.09 1.69 15.43
CA TRP A 19 9.43 2.05 14.18
C TRP A 19 8.12 1.29 13.95
N LEU A 20 7.83 0.24 14.73
CA LEU A 20 6.55 -0.47 14.69
C LEU A 20 5.40 0.45 15.14
N SER A 21 4.18 0.19 14.67
CA SER A 21 3.02 0.94 15.15
C SER A 21 2.78 0.69 16.64
N ALA A 22 2.13 1.64 17.33
CA ALA A 22 1.89 1.55 18.77
C ALA A 22 1.15 0.25 19.16
N GLY A 23 0.15 -0.18 18.39
CA GLY A 23 -0.55 -1.45 18.59
C GLY A 23 0.34 -2.68 18.46
N VAL A 24 1.20 -2.74 17.43
CA VAL A 24 2.16 -3.87 17.28
C VAL A 24 3.17 -3.86 18.42
N SER A 25 3.74 -2.69 18.76
CA SER A 25 4.73 -2.56 19.84
C SER A 25 4.15 -2.95 21.20
N ALA A 26 2.92 -2.53 21.51
CA ALA A 26 2.20 -2.92 22.73
C ALA A 26 1.89 -4.41 22.78
N ALA A 27 1.39 -4.99 21.68
CA ALA A 27 1.09 -6.43 21.59
C ALA A 27 2.35 -7.30 21.77
N MET A 28 3.46 -6.91 21.13
CA MET A 28 4.77 -7.59 21.29
C MET A 28 5.27 -7.49 22.74
N THR A 29 5.11 -6.33 23.38
CA THR A 29 5.51 -6.12 24.78
C THR A 29 4.68 -7.00 25.71
N ALA A 30 3.37 -7.06 25.49
CA ALA A 30 2.47 -7.90 26.26
C ALA A 30 2.78 -9.40 26.06
N ALA A 31 3.02 -9.86 24.82
CA ALA A 31 3.34 -11.26 24.52
C ALA A 31 4.64 -11.72 25.20
N GLN A 32 5.67 -10.88 25.22
CA GLN A 32 6.91 -11.14 25.96
C GLN A 32 6.68 -11.18 27.49
N GLN A 33 5.77 -10.36 28.03
CA GLN A 33 5.47 -10.29 29.45
C GLN A 33 4.57 -11.42 29.97
N THR A 34 3.60 -11.89 29.16
CA THR A 34 2.69 -12.97 29.53
C THR A 34 3.23 -14.36 29.21
N GLY A 35 4.07 -14.48 28.17
CA GLY A 35 4.44 -15.76 27.59
C GLY A 35 3.36 -16.37 26.68
N GLU A 36 2.34 -15.59 26.30
CA GLU A 36 1.21 -16.01 25.45
C GLU A 36 1.19 -15.20 24.14
N ARG A 37 0.44 -15.67 23.12
CA ARG A 37 0.24 -14.88 21.89
C ARG A 37 -0.73 -13.73 22.17
N VAL A 38 -0.41 -12.51 21.76
CA VAL A 38 -1.27 -11.32 21.97
C VAL A 38 -1.74 -10.75 20.64
N LYS A 39 -3.04 -10.49 20.52
CA LYS A 39 -3.66 -9.96 19.29
C LYS A 39 -3.23 -8.53 19.00
N ILE A 40 -3.05 -8.23 17.72
CA ILE A 40 -2.76 -6.90 17.18
C ILE A 40 -4.07 -6.35 16.59
N ASP A 41 -4.89 -5.70 17.41
CA ASP A 41 -6.22 -5.24 16.99
C ASP A 41 -6.17 -4.21 15.85
N ASP A 42 -5.20 -3.27 15.88
CA ASP A 42 -4.94 -2.28 14.82
C ASP A 42 -4.67 -2.91 13.43
N ALA A 43 -4.22 -4.17 13.39
CA ALA A 43 -3.92 -4.90 12.15
C ALA A 43 -5.04 -5.87 11.74
N THR A 44 -6.08 -6.03 12.57
CA THR A 44 -7.17 -6.98 12.29
C THR A 44 -8.03 -6.51 11.12
N THR A 45 -8.31 -7.42 10.18
CA THR A 45 -9.12 -7.16 8.99
C THR A 45 -10.33 -8.09 8.92
N ALA A 46 -11.16 -7.94 7.89
CA ALA A 46 -12.29 -8.81 7.62
C ALA A 46 -11.90 -10.29 7.45
N THR A 47 -10.68 -10.58 6.96
CA THR A 47 -10.16 -11.93 6.67
C THR A 47 -8.99 -12.37 7.56
N ALA A 48 -8.16 -11.43 8.02
CA ALA A 48 -6.93 -11.73 8.78
C ALA A 48 -6.98 -11.24 10.24
N GLU A 49 -6.39 -12.01 11.14
CA GLU A 49 -6.00 -11.56 12.48
C GLU A 49 -4.51 -11.80 12.69
N PHE A 50 -3.81 -10.84 13.25
CA PHE A 50 -2.38 -10.91 13.49
C PHE A 50 -2.11 -10.96 14.99
N TYR A 51 -1.17 -11.81 15.40
CA TYR A 51 -0.81 -12.02 16.79
C TYR A 51 0.70 -11.89 16.96
N ALA A 52 1.12 -11.04 17.89
CA ALA A 52 2.48 -11.00 18.38
C ALA A 52 2.79 -12.25 19.22
N THR A 53 4.01 -12.77 19.12
CA THR A 53 4.42 -14.00 19.82
C THR A 53 5.57 -13.74 20.80
N PRO A 54 5.70 -14.54 21.89
CA PRO A 54 6.76 -14.33 22.89
C PRO A 54 8.19 -14.46 22.36
N ASP A 55 8.39 -15.19 21.25
CA ASP A 55 9.68 -15.35 20.56
C ASP A 55 10.00 -14.19 19.59
N GLY A 56 9.19 -13.13 19.55
CA GLY A 56 9.46 -11.92 18.78
C GLY A 56 9.04 -11.99 17.30
N LYS A 57 8.12 -12.89 16.94
CA LYS A 57 7.53 -12.99 15.60
C LYS A 57 6.11 -12.42 15.56
N VAL A 58 5.54 -12.38 14.36
CA VAL A 58 4.10 -12.22 14.16
C VAL A 58 3.57 -13.46 13.44
N VAL A 59 2.44 -13.99 13.91
CA VAL A 59 1.65 -14.98 13.19
C VAL A 59 0.35 -14.35 12.69
N GLY A 60 0.19 -14.31 11.37
CA GLY A 60 -1.04 -13.93 10.70
C GLY A 60 -1.92 -15.16 10.47
N LYS A 61 -3.09 -15.21 11.11
CA LYS A 61 -4.14 -16.17 10.78
C LYS A 61 -5.03 -15.58 9.69
N ILE A 62 -4.77 -15.96 8.45
CA ILE A 62 -5.47 -15.47 7.26
C ILE A 62 -6.52 -16.52 6.86
N ALA A 63 -7.79 -16.13 6.80
CA ALA A 63 -8.86 -16.98 6.28
C ALA A 63 -9.03 -16.80 4.76
N ALA A 64 -9.59 -17.82 4.10
CA ALA A 64 -9.90 -17.78 2.67
C ALA A 64 -10.99 -16.76 2.28
N ASP A 65 -11.88 -16.37 3.21
CA ASP A 65 -12.84 -15.28 3.02
C ASP A 65 -13.28 -14.67 4.37
N VAL A 66 -14.15 -13.66 4.32
CA VAL A 66 -14.58 -12.79 5.43
C VAL A 66 -15.11 -13.60 6.62
N GLN A 67 -14.41 -13.44 7.75
CA GLN A 67 -14.78 -14.03 9.04
C GLN A 67 -15.49 -13.04 9.97
N ARG A 68 -15.25 -11.74 9.77
CA ARG A 68 -15.66 -10.67 10.69
C ARG A 68 -15.91 -9.37 9.95
N PHE A 69 -16.78 -8.52 10.49
CA PHE A 69 -17.11 -7.22 9.91
C PHE A 69 -17.13 -6.14 11.01
N ALA A 70 -16.94 -4.87 10.65
CA ALA A 70 -16.99 -3.77 11.59
C ALA A 70 -18.44 -3.36 11.89
N ARG A 71 -18.81 -3.27 13.17
CA ARG A 71 -20.09 -2.72 13.64
C ARG A 71 -19.83 -1.90 14.91
N ASP A 72 -20.35 -0.68 14.96
CA ASP A 72 -20.27 0.23 16.11
C ASP A 72 -18.85 0.45 16.66
N GLY A 73 -17.84 0.38 15.78
CA GLY A 73 -16.42 0.54 16.11
C GLY A 73 -15.68 -0.74 16.53
N ALA A 74 -16.37 -1.90 16.59
CA ALA A 74 -15.79 -3.19 16.96
C ALA A 74 -15.82 -4.20 15.80
N TRP A 75 -14.87 -5.15 15.80
CA TRP A 75 -14.92 -6.32 14.92
C TRP A 75 -15.88 -7.37 15.48
N VAL A 76 -16.97 -7.64 14.74
CA VAL A 76 -17.97 -8.64 15.08
C VAL A 76 -17.78 -9.86 14.16
N PRO A 77 -17.60 -11.09 14.69
CA PRO A 77 -17.60 -12.30 13.88
C PRO A 77 -18.91 -12.50 13.13
N ILE A 78 -18.86 -13.13 11.96
CA ILE A 78 -20.06 -13.62 11.28
C ILE A 78 -20.60 -14.85 12.05
N ASP A 79 -21.84 -14.74 12.54
CA ASP A 79 -22.62 -15.84 13.13
C ASP A 79 -23.87 -16.06 12.28
N LEU A 80 -23.80 -17.09 11.42
CA LEU A 80 -24.89 -17.48 10.52
C LEU A 80 -26.03 -18.24 11.24
N THR A 81 -25.92 -18.49 12.55
CA THR A 81 -26.96 -19.20 13.33
C THR A 81 -28.29 -18.46 13.24
N LEU A 82 -29.30 -19.11 12.68
CA LEU A 82 -30.61 -18.51 12.46
C LEU A 82 -31.39 -18.39 13.78
N ARG A 83 -31.99 -17.22 13.99
CA ARG A 83 -32.83 -16.92 15.14
C ARG A 83 -34.13 -16.27 14.68
N LYS A 84 -35.24 -16.68 15.30
CA LYS A 84 -36.55 -16.05 15.09
C LYS A 84 -36.58 -14.65 15.70
N GLN A 85 -37.11 -13.70 14.94
CA GLN A 85 -37.15 -12.28 15.24
C GLN A 85 -38.51 -11.88 15.84
N ALA A 86 -38.60 -10.67 16.40
CA ALA A 86 -39.80 -10.18 17.08
C ALA A 86 -41.00 -9.95 16.15
N ASP A 87 -40.76 -9.77 14.85
CA ASP A 87 -41.79 -9.72 13.80
C ASP A 87 -42.24 -11.10 13.29
N GLY A 88 -41.65 -12.18 13.83
CA GLY A 88 -41.88 -13.56 13.41
C GLY A 88 -40.99 -14.03 12.26
N SER A 89 -40.18 -13.17 11.65
CA SER A 89 -39.20 -13.54 10.61
C SER A 89 -38.00 -14.31 11.20
N VAL A 90 -37.07 -14.74 10.35
CA VAL A 90 -35.87 -15.48 10.75
C VAL A 90 -34.64 -14.78 10.15
N ALA A 91 -33.57 -14.61 10.92
CA ALA A 91 -32.33 -13.97 10.44
C ALA A 91 -31.08 -14.57 11.11
N PRO A 92 -29.89 -14.52 10.48
CA PRO A 92 -28.62 -14.86 11.12
C PRO A 92 -28.33 -13.91 12.29
N ALA A 93 -27.67 -14.42 13.33
CA ALA A 93 -27.39 -13.66 14.54
C ALA A 93 -26.40 -12.50 14.34
N ALA A 94 -25.41 -12.65 13.45
CA ALA A 94 -24.51 -11.59 13.05
C ALA A 94 -24.08 -11.74 11.58
N TYR A 95 -24.62 -10.87 10.73
CA TYR A 95 -24.19 -10.70 9.34
C TYR A 95 -23.97 -9.22 9.02
N SER A 96 -23.19 -8.92 7.99
CA SER A 96 -22.77 -7.56 7.61
C SER A 96 -23.87 -6.75 6.90
N GLN A 97 -24.77 -7.42 6.17
CA GLN A 97 -25.89 -6.82 5.43
C GLN A 97 -27.25 -7.22 6.03
N GLU A 98 -28.35 -6.66 5.52
CA GLU A 98 -29.69 -7.23 5.75
C GLU A 98 -29.76 -8.61 5.07
N MET A 99 -30.02 -9.64 5.86
CA MET A 99 -30.41 -10.99 5.41
C MET A 99 -31.58 -11.44 6.29
N ARG A 100 -32.72 -11.77 5.68
CA ARG A 100 -33.94 -12.17 6.40
C ARG A 100 -34.72 -13.22 5.61
N PHE A 101 -35.09 -14.31 6.27
CA PHE A 101 -36.03 -15.31 5.80
C PHE A 101 -37.41 -15.13 6.44
N SER A 102 -38.45 -15.67 5.82
CA SER A 102 -39.82 -15.59 6.34
C SER A 102 -40.07 -16.51 7.54
N GLY A 103 -41.09 -16.18 8.33
CA GLY A 103 -41.67 -17.10 9.31
C GLY A 103 -42.80 -17.93 8.70
N ALA A 104 -43.61 -18.56 9.57
CA ALA A 104 -44.88 -19.16 9.16
C ALA A 104 -45.82 -18.13 8.48
N ARG A 105 -46.52 -18.53 7.42
CA ARG A 105 -47.55 -17.73 6.73
C ARG A 105 -48.58 -18.61 6.02
N GLU A 106 -49.83 -18.18 6.01
CA GLU A 106 -50.92 -18.81 5.23
C GLU A 106 -51.12 -18.20 3.83
N ALA A 107 -50.37 -17.16 3.48
CA ALA A 107 -50.58 -16.39 2.25
C ALA A 107 -50.18 -17.16 0.98
N GLU A 108 -50.99 -17.04 -0.09
CA GLU A 108 -50.74 -17.69 -1.40
C GLU A 108 -49.43 -17.25 -2.07
N THR A 109 -48.93 -16.06 -1.76
CA THR A 109 -47.65 -15.51 -2.26
C THR A 109 -47.01 -14.59 -1.21
N GLY A 110 -45.72 -14.27 -1.41
CA GLY A 110 -44.95 -13.31 -0.61
C GLY A 110 -43.47 -13.68 -0.51
N ASP A 111 -42.69 -12.92 0.25
CA ASP A 111 -41.26 -13.14 0.52
C ASP A 111 -40.98 -14.56 1.04
N LEU A 112 -39.88 -15.16 0.56
CA LEU A 112 -39.17 -16.28 1.20
C LEU A 112 -37.88 -15.77 1.85
N ALA A 113 -37.13 -14.94 1.12
CA ALA A 113 -35.86 -14.37 1.53
C ALA A 113 -35.73 -12.92 1.06
N VAL A 114 -35.04 -12.09 1.83
CA VAL A 114 -34.68 -10.71 1.52
C VAL A 114 -33.19 -10.51 1.81
N MET A 115 -32.51 -9.85 0.88
CA MET A 115 -31.08 -9.57 0.97
C MET A 115 -30.76 -8.14 0.49
N GLY A 116 -29.79 -7.50 1.14
CA GLY A 116 -29.35 -6.15 0.82
C GLY A 116 -30.33 -5.05 1.26
N SER A 117 -29.96 -3.80 1.03
CA SER A 117 -30.76 -2.64 1.45
C SER A 117 -30.74 -1.52 0.39
N GLY A 118 -31.66 -0.55 0.49
CA GLY A 118 -31.71 0.59 -0.43
C GLY A 118 -31.92 0.19 -1.90
N ASP A 119 -31.11 0.76 -2.80
CA ASP A 119 -31.13 0.49 -4.25
C ASP A 119 -30.61 -0.91 -4.62
N ASP A 120 -29.94 -1.61 -3.70
CA ASP A 120 -29.36 -2.95 -3.93
C ASP A 120 -30.21 -4.08 -3.34
N LYS A 121 -31.32 -3.73 -2.67
CA LYS A 121 -32.24 -4.69 -2.05
C LYS A 121 -32.91 -5.60 -3.08
N ILE A 122 -32.91 -6.90 -2.81
CA ILE A 122 -33.64 -7.92 -3.58
C ILE A 122 -34.48 -8.78 -2.64
N THR A 123 -35.63 -9.22 -3.14
CA THR A 123 -36.57 -10.12 -2.48
C THR A 123 -36.78 -11.34 -3.38
N VAL A 124 -36.55 -12.52 -2.83
CA VAL A 124 -36.89 -13.81 -3.44
C VAL A 124 -38.22 -14.26 -2.84
N GLY A 125 -39.23 -14.44 -3.67
CA GLY A 125 -40.57 -14.87 -3.25
C GLY A 125 -40.73 -16.38 -3.17
N TRP A 126 -41.89 -16.80 -2.65
CA TRP A 126 -42.40 -18.17 -2.72
C TRP A 126 -43.90 -18.15 -3.05
N LYS A 127 -44.40 -19.22 -3.65
CA LYS A 127 -45.84 -19.43 -3.90
C LYS A 127 -46.37 -20.58 -3.05
N GLY A 128 -47.46 -20.33 -2.34
CA GLY A 128 -48.04 -21.20 -1.31
C GLY A 128 -47.72 -20.72 0.11
N ALA A 129 -48.37 -21.36 1.07
CA ALA A 129 -48.09 -21.18 2.49
C ALA A 129 -46.63 -21.59 2.83
N LEU A 130 -46.14 -21.09 3.96
CA LEU A 130 -44.92 -21.58 4.61
C LEU A 130 -45.30 -22.01 6.04
N PRO A 131 -45.04 -23.26 6.45
CA PRO A 131 -45.19 -23.66 7.85
C PRO A 131 -44.15 -22.95 8.73
N GLU A 132 -44.27 -23.10 10.06
CA GLU A 132 -43.21 -22.67 10.98
C GLU A 132 -41.90 -23.44 10.69
N PRO A 133 -40.78 -22.76 10.36
CA PRO A 133 -39.54 -23.43 10.00
C PRO A 133 -38.85 -24.06 11.22
N LYS A 134 -38.37 -25.30 11.08
CA LYS A 134 -37.39 -25.86 12.01
C LYS A 134 -36.04 -25.18 11.76
N LEU A 135 -35.49 -24.51 12.77
CA LEU A 135 -34.15 -23.92 12.71
C LEU A 135 -33.08 -24.92 13.16
N ASP A 136 -31.94 -24.95 12.47
CA ASP A 136 -30.82 -25.86 12.73
C ASP A 136 -29.51 -25.25 12.22
N GLY A 137 -28.69 -24.67 13.10
CA GLY A 137 -27.52 -23.88 12.69
C GLY A 137 -27.92 -22.71 11.77
N SER A 138 -27.35 -22.66 10.56
CA SER A 138 -27.72 -21.67 9.54
C SER A 138 -28.93 -22.06 8.66
N LYS A 139 -29.57 -23.21 8.92
CA LYS A 139 -30.70 -23.75 8.13
C LYS A 139 -32.06 -23.43 8.75
N ALA A 140 -33.04 -23.15 7.89
CA ALA A 140 -34.46 -23.09 8.21
C ALA A 140 -35.22 -24.05 7.27
N THR A 141 -35.77 -25.13 7.84
CA THR A 141 -36.51 -26.17 7.10
C THR A 141 -38.02 -25.98 7.26
N TYR A 142 -38.70 -25.69 6.16
CA TYR A 142 -40.15 -25.64 6.02
C TYR A 142 -40.65 -27.01 5.54
N THR A 143 -41.24 -27.80 6.45
CA THR A 143 -41.60 -29.20 6.18
C THR A 143 -42.87 -29.34 5.34
N ASP A 144 -42.83 -30.16 4.27
CA ASP A 144 -43.94 -30.49 3.38
C ASP A 144 -44.69 -29.28 2.78
N VAL A 145 -43.95 -28.23 2.36
CA VAL A 145 -44.49 -27.09 1.57
C VAL A 145 -45.22 -27.55 0.29
N MET A 146 -44.87 -28.73 -0.22
CA MET A 146 -45.69 -29.54 -1.10
C MET A 146 -45.62 -31.00 -0.60
N PRO A 147 -46.63 -31.86 -0.84
CA PRO A 147 -46.64 -33.22 -0.27
C PRO A 147 -45.40 -34.06 -0.63
N GLY A 148 -44.53 -34.31 0.36
CA GLY A 148 -43.27 -35.02 0.17
C GLY A 148 -42.09 -34.16 -0.30
N VAL A 149 -42.20 -32.82 -0.23
CA VAL A 149 -41.15 -31.85 -0.56
C VAL A 149 -40.95 -30.90 0.61
N ASP A 150 -39.76 -30.93 1.22
CA ASP A 150 -39.34 -29.88 2.14
C ASP A 150 -38.65 -28.76 1.36
N LEU A 151 -38.87 -27.52 1.80
CA LEU A 151 -38.09 -26.36 1.40
C LEU A 151 -37.10 -26.06 2.53
N VAL A 152 -35.82 -25.91 2.21
CA VAL A 152 -34.81 -25.44 3.16
C VAL A 152 -34.17 -24.19 2.60
N VAL A 153 -33.98 -23.18 3.45
CA VAL A 153 -33.08 -22.06 3.17
C VAL A 153 -31.90 -22.12 4.13
N GLN A 154 -30.70 -21.84 3.63
CA GLN A 154 -29.45 -21.87 4.38
C GLN A 154 -28.73 -20.55 4.21
N ALA A 155 -28.39 -19.86 5.30
CA ALA A 155 -27.49 -18.71 5.23
C ALA A 155 -26.05 -19.19 4.93
N THR A 156 -25.39 -18.55 3.97
CA THR A 156 -23.97 -18.75 3.63
C THR A 156 -23.19 -17.45 3.89
N ARG A 157 -21.88 -17.42 3.58
CA ARG A 157 -21.09 -16.18 3.71
C ARG A 157 -21.36 -15.20 2.59
N SER A 158 -21.40 -15.68 1.35
CA SER A 158 -21.62 -14.82 0.19
C SER A 158 -23.09 -14.57 -0.12
N GLY A 159 -24.04 -15.32 0.46
CA GLY A 159 -25.47 -15.13 0.21
C GLY A 159 -26.34 -16.14 0.96
N PHE A 160 -27.14 -16.92 0.22
CA PHE A 160 -27.94 -18.00 0.80
C PHE A 160 -28.27 -19.08 -0.25
N GLU A 161 -28.58 -20.29 0.21
CA GLU A 161 -29.04 -21.39 -0.65
C GLU A 161 -30.53 -21.65 -0.47
N GLN A 162 -31.17 -22.15 -1.53
CA GLN A 162 -32.54 -22.66 -1.49
C GLN A 162 -32.54 -24.12 -1.94
N PHE A 163 -32.72 -25.05 -1.00
CA PHE A 163 -32.85 -26.48 -1.32
C PHE A 163 -34.32 -26.89 -1.38
N ALA A 164 -34.69 -27.69 -2.38
CA ALA A 164 -35.93 -28.45 -2.37
C ALA A 164 -35.59 -29.95 -2.19
N VAL A 165 -35.99 -30.51 -1.05
CA VAL A 165 -35.67 -31.88 -0.66
C VAL A 165 -36.88 -32.77 -0.91
N LEU A 166 -36.83 -33.53 -2.01
CA LEU A 166 -37.84 -34.51 -2.37
C LEU A 166 -37.62 -35.76 -1.51
N LYS A 167 -38.62 -36.16 -0.74
CA LYS A 167 -38.56 -37.33 0.16
C LYS A 167 -38.75 -38.67 -0.55
N SER A 168 -39.34 -38.69 -1.75
CA SER A 168 -39.59 -39.91 -2.52
C SER A 168 -39.82 -39.63 -4.01
N ALA A 169 -39.76 -40.66 -4.84
CA ALA A 169 -40.10 -40.58 -6.26
C ALA A 169 -41.53 -40.05 -6.54
N ALA A 170 -42.47 -40.24 -5.60
CA ALA A 170 -43.82 -39.69 -5.71
C ALA A 170 -43.86 -38.14 -5.62
N ALA A 171 -42.82 -37.52 -5.04
CA ALA A 171 -42.67 -36.07 -4.94
C ALA A 171 -42.09 -35.44 -6.24
N ALA A 172 -41.46 -36.22 -7.12
CA ALA A 172 -40.86 -35.72 -8.37
C ALA A 172 -41.84 -35.02 -9.33
N LYS A 173 -43.16 -35.22 -9.16
CA LYS A 173 -44.23 -34.50 -9.87
C LYS A 173 -44.40 -33.03 -9.46
N TYR A 174 -43.77 -32.61 -8.36
CA TYR A 174 -43.74 -31.23 -7.86
C TYR A 174 -42.45 -30.48 -8.24
N ALA A 175 -41.43 -31.18 -8.72
CA ALA A 175 -40.08 -30.63 -8.93
C ALA A 175 -40.02 -29.46 -9.93
N ASP A 176 -40.90 -29.43 -10.92
CA ASP A 176 -41.03 -28.37 -11.93
C ASP A 176 -42.08 -27.31 -11.59
N GLN A 177 -42.66 -27.37 -10.38
CA GLN A 177 -43.50 -26.34 -9.76
C GLN A 177 -42.69 -25.39 -8.85
N ILE A 178 -41.41 -25.69 -8.61
CA ILE A 178 -40.48 -24.84 -7.88
C ILE A 178 -40.17 -23.60 -8.73
N ALA A 179 -40.68 -22.45 -8.28
CA ALA A 179 -40.48 -21.15 -8.90
C ALA A 179 -40.13 -20.11 -7.82
N LEU A 180 -39.11 -19.30 -8.12
CA LEU A 180 -38.48 -18.33 -7.23
C LEU A 180 -38.58 -16.96 -7.91
N PRO A 181 -39.61 -16.15 -7.60
CA PRO A 181 -39.79 -14.82 -8.17
C PRO A 181 -38.80 -13.82 -7.56
N LEU A 182 -38.00 -13.15 -8.39
CA LEU A 182 -37.00 -12.16 -7.95
C LEU A 182 -37.53 -10.73 -8.17
N SER A 183 -37.50 -9.89 -7.14
CA SER A 183 -38.05 -8.53 -7.18
C SER A 183 -37.25 -7.54 -6.34
N GLY A 184 -37.52 -6.24 -6.51
CA GLY A 184 -36.86 -5.16 -5.79
C GLY A 184 -35.80 -4.42 -6.62
N PRO A 185 -35.31 -3.25 -6.16
CA PRO A 185 -34.43 -2.38 -6.93
C PRO A 185 -33.17 -3.05 -7.47
N GLY A 186 -32.56 -3.97 -6.70
CA GLY A 186 -31.38 -4.72 -7.13
C GLY A 186 -31.66 -5.73 -8.24
N ALA A 187 -32.90 -6.19 -8.41
CA ALA A 187 -33.30 -7.18 -9.42
C ALA A 187 -33.64 -6.54 -10.78
N SER A 188 -33.16 -5.33 -11.04
CA SER A 188 -33.51 -4.52 -12.23
C SER A 188 -33.23 -5.23 -13.57
N VAL A 189 -32.16 -6.02 -13.67
CA VAL A 189 -31.83 -6.82 -14.85
C VAL A 189 -31.37 -8.21 -14.42
N VAL A 190 -32.24 -9.20 -14.64
CA VAL A 190 -31.95 -10.63 -14.46
C VAL A 190 -31.82 -11.27 -15.84
N ARG A 191 -30.74 -12.03 -16.10
CA ARG A 191 -30.47 -12.69 -17.39
C ARG A 191 -29.86 -14.07 -17.19
N ALA A 192 -30.37 -15.09 -17.88
CA ALA A 192 -29.67 -16.37 -18.04
C ALA A 192 -28.69 -16.29 -19.21
N ASP A 193 -27.54 -16.96 -19.09
CA ASP A 193 -26.71 -17.33 -20.23
C ASP A 193 -27.28 -18.59 -20.95
N LYS A 194 -26.55 -19.10 -21.96
CA LYS A 194 -26.97 -20.29 -22.73
C LYS A 194 -26.81 -21.62 -21.98
N LYS A 195 -26.19 -21.62 -20.80
CA LYS A 195 -25.67 -22.79 -20.09
C LYS A 195 -26.42 -23.04 -18.77
N GLY A 196 -26.95 -21.98 -18.16
CA GLY A 196 -27.85 -22.07 -17.01
C GLY A 196 -27.62 -21.00 -15.94
N ASN A 197 -26.48 -20.31 -15.99
CA ASN A 197 -26.12 -19.31 -15.00
C ASN A 197 -26.97 -18.05 -15.17
N ILE A 198 -27.46 -17.50 -14.07
CA ILE A 198 -28.28 -16.29 -14.04
C ILE A 198 -27.45 -15.15 -13.43
N GLN A 199 -27.31 -14.05 -14.15
CA GLN A 199 -26.68 -12.82 -13.64
C GLN A 199 -27.75 -11.82 -13.19
N ILE A 200 -27.55 -11.21 -12.03
CA ILE A 200 -28.45 -10.23 -11.44
C ILE A 200 -27.72 -8.88 -11.34
N HIS A 201 -28.30 -7.85 -11.94
CA HIS A 201 -27.77 -6.49 -11.92
C HIS A 201 -28.83 -5.48 -11.45
N GLY A 202 -28.39 -4.56 -10.59
CA GLY A 202 -29.18 -3.46 -10.07
C GLY A 202 -29.35 -2.31 -11.06
N ARG A 203 -29.88 -1.20 -10.54
CA ARG A 203 -30.08 0.04 -11.30
C ARG A 203 -28.75 0.49 -11.93
N ARG A 204 -28.82 1.03 -13.16
CA ARG A 204 -27.67 1.41 -14.00
C ARG A 204 -26.75 0.27 -14.46
N GLY A 205 -27.07 -1.00 -14.15
CA GLY A 205 -26.28 -2.16 -14.60
C GLY A 205 -25.12 -2.54 -13.67
N VAL A 206 -25.16 -2.12 -12.41
CA VAL A 206 -24.24 -2.60 -11.35
C VAL A 206 -24.47 -4.11 -11.15
N PRO A 207 -23.46 -4.99 -11.24
CA PRO A 207 -23.62 -6.40 -10.89
C PRO A 207 -23.82 -6.53 -9.38
N LEU A 208 -24.83 -7.30 -8.95
CA LEU A 208 -25.19 -7.48 -7.54
C LEU A 208 -25.24 -8.94 -7.07
N GLY A 209 -25.23 -9.90 -8.00
CA GLY A 209 -25.16 -11.31 -7.64
C GLY A 209 -25.35 -12.24 -8.83
N THR A 210 -25.20 -13.54 -8.58
CA THR A 210 -25.46 -14.60 -9.56
C THR A 210 -26.22 -15.78 -8.95
N ILE A 211 -26.83 -16.57 -9.81
CA ILE A 211 -27.32 -17.91 -9.50
C ILE A 211 -26.53 -18.83 -10.45
N PRO A 212 -25.52 -19.56 -9.96
CA PRO A 212 -24.82 -20.59 -10.74
C PRO A 212 -25.80 -21.60 -11.34
N THR A 213 -25.39 -22.34 -12.37
CA THR A 213 -26.22 -23.40 -12.97
C THR A 213 -26.72 -24.36 -11.88
N PRO A 214 -28.03 -24.40 -11.58
CA PRO A 214 -28.54 -25.19 -10.44
C PRO A 214 -28.27 -26.69 -10.59
N MET A 215 -28.12 -27.37 -9.47
CA MET A 215 -27.73 -28.78 -9.41
C MET A 215 -28.78 -29.62 -8.69
N MET A 216 -28.70 -30.94 -8.85
CA MET A 216 -29.43 -31.91 -8.04
C MET A 216 -28.60 -33.16 -7.79
N TRP A 217 -28.83 -33.80 -6.65
CA TRP A 217 -28.10 -35.00 -6.24
C TRP A 217 -28.95 -35.93 -5.38
N ASP A 218 -28.69 -37.23 -5.50
CA ASP A 218 -29.40 -38.28 -4.77
C ASP A 218 -28.63 -38.71 -3.52
N SER A 219 -29.30 -39.36 -2.57
CA SER A 219 -28.69 -39.79 -1.30
C SER A 219 -27.82 -41.06 -1.44
N LYS A 220 -27.32 -41.35 -2.65
CA LYS A 220 -26.37 -42.42 -2.92
C LYS A 220 -24.94 -41.89 -2.76
N SER A 221 -24.41 -42.01 -1.54
CA SER A 221 -22.99 -41.78 -1.27
C SER A 221 -22.11 -42.92 -1.80
N LEU A 222 -20.81 -42.66 -1.90
CA LEU A 222 -19.80 -43.71 -1.98
C LEU A 222 -19.54 -44.33 -0.57
N LYS A 223 -18.47 -45.15 -0.46
CA LYS A 223 -17.98 -45.64 0.84
C LYS A 223 -17.67 -44.45 1.78
N HIS A 224 -17.70 -44.70 3.09
CA HIS A 224 -17.40 -43.72 4.14
C HIS A 224 -18.19 -42.38 4.04
N GLY A 225 -19.34 -42.37 3.36
CA GLY A 225 -20.19 -41.19 3.21
C GLY A 225 -19.81 -40.24 2.06
N GLY A 226 -18.86 -40.65 1.20
CA GLY A 226 -18.33 -39.83 0.10
C GLY A 226 -19.31 -39.43 -1.02
N PRO A 227 -18.80 -38.85 -2.11
CA PRO A 227 -19.55 -37.92 -2.96
C PRO A 227 -20.83 -38.49 -3.55
N ARG A 228 -21.83 -37.61 -3.65
CA ARG A 228 -23.14 -37.92 -4.23
C ARG A 228 -23.12 -37.77 -5.74
N ARG A 229 -24.05 -38.42 -6.45
CA ARG A 229 -24.15 -38.31 -7.90
C ARG A 229 -24.88 -37.03 -8.30
N HIS A 230 -24.11 -36.05 -8.75
CA HIS A 230 -24.61 -34.74 -9.17
C HIS A 230 -25.13 -34.74 -10.62
N ARG A 231 -26.14 -33.93 -10.89
CA ARG A 231 -26.70 -33.65 -12.23
C ARG A 231 -27.11 -32.16 -12.34
N PRO A 232 -26.91 -31.50 -13.48
CA PRO A 232 -27.41 -30.15 -13.69
C PRO A 232 -28.95 -30.14 -13.80
N VAL A 233 -29.53 -29.02 -13.36
CA VAL A 233 -30.95 -28.71 -13.38
C VAL A 233 -31.16 -27.54 -14.33
N GLY A 234 -31.97 -27.73 -15.38
CA GLY A 234 -32.27 -26.66 -16.31
C GLY A 234 -33.01 -25.51 -15.64
N VAL A 235 -32.80 -24.28 -16.10
CA VAL A 235 -33.57 -23.11 -15.65
C VAL A 235 -34.38 -22.52 -16.79
N SER A 236 -35.49 -21.89 -16.41
CA SER A 236 -36.32 -21.08 -17.31
C SER A 236 -36.64 -19.76 -16.63
N ILE A 237 -36.29 -18.65 -17.27
CA ILE A 237 -36.59 -17.30 -16.80
C ILE A 237 -37.81 -16.79 -17.56
N THR A 238 -38.81 -16.31 -16.83
CA THR A 238 -39.94 -15.57 -17.39
C THR A 238 -40.11 -14.23 -16.68
N HIS A 239 -40.47 -13.20 -17.44
CA HIS A 239 -40.85 -11.89 -16.92
C HIS A 239 -42.34 -11.69 -17.22
N ASN A 240 -43.12 -11.13 -16.30
CA ASN A 240 -44.56 -10.96 -16.53
C ASN A 240 -44.86 -9.66 -17.30
N ALA A 241 -44.01 -8.64 -17.16
CA ALA A 241 -44.08 -7.38 -17.89
C ALA A 241 -43.11 -7.31 -19.09
N SER A 242 -43.53 -6.63 -20.15
CA SER A 242 -42.73 -6.43 -21.37
C SER A 242 -41.48 -5.58 -21.12
N ALA A 243 -40.42 -5.78 -21.92
CA ALA A 243 -39.18 -5.00 -21.80
C ALA A 243 -39.38 -3.48 -21.94
N LYS A 244 -40.41 -3.03 -22.67
CA LYS A 244 -40.74 -1.61 -22.83
C LYS A 244 -41.34 -0.99 -21.57
N ALA A 245 -42.02 -1.78 -20.74
CA ALA A 245 -42.54 -1.34 -19.44
C ALA A 245 -41.44 -1.20 -18.36
N ARG A 246 -40.22 -1.71 -18.62
CA ARG A 246 -39.07 -1.62 -17.71
C ARG A 246 -38.19 -0.38 -17.95
N GLN A 247 -38.48 0.42 -18.99
CA GLN A 247 -37.77 1.66 -19.28
C GLN A 247 -38.34 2.83 -18.48
N GLY A 248 -37.94 2.96 -17.22
CA GLY A 248 -38.25 4.13 -16.38
C GLY A 248 -38.79 3.78 -14.99
N LEU A 249 -37.92 3.23 -14.13
CA LEU A 249 -38.06 3.19 -12.67
C LEU A 249 -39.44 2.74 -12.13
N ASP A 250 -39.74 1.43 -12.22
CA ASP A 250 -39.60 0.61 -11.01
C ASP A 250 -39.54 -0.90 -11.27
N ALA A 251 -38.84 -1.62 -10.39
CA ALA A 251 -38.60 -3.07 -10.49
C ALA A 251 -39.57 -3.87 -9.60
N THR A 252 -40.86 -3.57 -9.72
CA THR A 252 -41.95 -4.20 -8.95
C THR A 252 -42.59 -5.41 -9.66
N ASP A 253 -42.27 -5.67 -10.93
CA ASP A 253 -42.63 -6.92 -11.61
C ASP A 253 -41.60 -8.01 -11.31
N PRO A 254 -41.98 -9.13 -10.66
CA PRO A 254 -41.03 -10.17 -10.28
C PRO A 254 -40.59 -11.01 -11.48
N VAL A 255 -39.28 -11.24 -11.61
CA VAL A 255 -38.70 -12.16 -12.59
C VAL A 255 -38.78 -13.59 -12.05
N ASN A 256 -39.60 -14.43 -12.67
CA ASN A 256 -39.80 -15.82 -12.26
C ASN A 256 -38.64 -16.71 -12.76
N VAL A 257 -37.76 -17.12 -11.86
CA VAL A 257 -36.81 -18.23 -12.09
C VAL A 257 -37.53 -19.54 -11.78
N THR A 258 -37.71 -20.41 -12.78
CA THR A 258 -38.39 -21.70 -12.61
C THR A 258 -37.48 -22.86 -12.98
N LEU A 259 -37.34 -23.83 -12.08
CA LEU A 259 -36.46 -24.98 -12.26
C LEU A 259 -37.06 -26.03 -13.21
N LYS A 260 -36.17 -26.78 -13.87
CA LYS A 260 -36.46 -27.91 -14.77
C LYS A 260 -35.51 -29.10 -14.50
N PRO A 261 -35.68 -29.82 -13.37
CA PRO A 261 -34.91 -31.02 -13.06
C PRO A 261 -35.20 -32.17 -14.05
N ASP A 262 -34.21 -33.04 -14.31
CA ASP A 262 -34.44 -34.22 -15.17
C ASP A 262 -35.34 -35.26 -14.47
N LYS A 263 -36.62 -35.24 -14.84
CA LYS A 263 -37.61 -36.19 -14.36
C LYS A 263 -37.25 -37.65 -14.65
N LYS A 264 -36.54 -37.96 -15.74
CA LYS A 264 -36.16 -39.36 -16.06
C LYS A 264 -35.19 -39.90 -15.02
N TRP A 265 -34.21 -39.08 -14.62
CA TRP A 265 -33.29 -39.42 -13.55
C TRP A 265 -33.99 -39.45 -12.19
N LEU A 266 -34.87 -38.48 -11.87
CA LEU A 266 -35.65 -38.49 -10.63
C LEU A 266 -36.51 -39.77 -10.48
N THR A 267 -37.14 -40.25 -11.55
CA THR A 267 -37.96 -41.48 -11.53
C THR A 267 -37.17 -42.75 -11.89
N SER A 268 -35.84 -42.71 -11.94
CA SER A 268 -35.03 -43.89 -12.20
C SER A 268 -35.03 -44.85 -11.01
N PRO A 269 -35.12 -46.19 -11.22
CA PRO A 269 -34.95 -47.18 -10.15
C PRO A 269 -33.62 -47.08 -9.40
N ASP A 270 -32.58 -46.51 -10.04
CA ASP A 270 -31.25 -46.33 -9.44
C ASP A 270 -31.15 -45.15 -8.46
N THR A 271 -32.17 -44.30 -8.36
CA THR A 271 -32.11 -43.00 -7.65
C THR A 271 -32.53 -43.15 -6.18
N VAL A 272 -31.60 -42.87 -5.27
CA VAL A 272 -31.76 -43.05 -3.82
C VAL A 272 -32.31 -41.78 -3.20
N TYR A 273 -33.49 -41.87 -2.59
CA TYR A 273 -34.13 -40.75 -1.93
C TYR A 273 -33.67 -40.57 -0.46
N PRO A 274 -33.67 -39.34 0.09
CA PRO A 274 -34.13 -38.10 -0.52
C PRO A 274 -33.22 -37.57 -1.64
N VAL A 275 -33.80 -36.83 -2.58
CA VAL A 275 -33.08 -36.09 -3.63
C VAL A 275 -33.13 -34.61 -3.28
N THR A 276 -31.98 -33.93 -3.36
CA THR A 276 -31.89 -32.47 -3.18
C THR A 276 -31.82 -31.81 -4.56
N ILE A 277 -32.54 -30.71 -4.72
CA ILE A 277 -32.48 -29.79 -5.88
C ILE A 277 -32.07 -28.43 -5.33
N ASP A 278 -31.10 -27.79 -5.95
CA ASP A 278 -30.37 -26.64 -5.40
C ASP A 278 -30.07 -25.55 -6.45
N PRO A 279 -30.82 -24.43 -6.41
CA PRO A 279 -30.36 -23.12 -6.83
C PRO A 279 -29.69 -22.31 -5.69
N TYR A 280 -28.38 -22.10 -5.82
CA TYR A 280 -27.58 -21.22 -4.98
C TYR A 280 -27.79 -19.73 -5.32
N TYR A 281 -27.85 -18.83 -4.32
CA TYR A 281 -27.85 -17.38 -4.54
C TYR A 281 -26.56 -16.73 -4.02
N ASP A 282 -25.66 -16.38 -4.94
CA ASP A 282 -24.38 -15.74 -4.65
C ASP A 282 -24.49 -14.21 -4.73
N TRP A 283 -24.22 -13.52 -3.64
CA TRP A 283 -24.11 -12.06 -3.57
C TRP A 283 -22.67 -11.55 -3.62
N SER A 284 -21.69 -12.44 -3.72
CA SER A 284 -20.32 -12.02 -4.00
C SER A 284 -20.22 -11.53 -5.44
N THR A 285 -19.52 -10.42 -5.64
CA THR A 285 -19.06 -9.97 -6.95
C THR A 285 -17.66 -10.48 -7.27
N THR A 286 -17.15 -11.42 -6.46
CA THR A 286 -15.71 -11.74 -6.38
C THR A 286 -15.55 -13.15 -5.82
N ALA A 287 -15.10 -14.10 -6.64
CA ALA A 287 -14.93 -15.49 -6.23
C ALA A 287 -13.63 -15.68 -5.42
N SER A 288 -13.76 -15.92 -4.12
CA SER A 288 -12.64 -16.19 -3.21
C SER A 288 -12.10 -17.62 -3.32
N SER A 289 -12.91 -18.56 -3.81
CA SER A 289 -12.47 -19.89 -4.26
C SER A 289 -13.35 -20.41 -5.39
N THR A 290 -12.93 -21.46 -6.10
CA THR A 290 -13.79 -22.21 -7.03
C THR A 290 -13.30 -23.64 -7.27
N THR A 291 -14.20 -24.61 -7.42
CA THR A 291 -13.86 -25.98 -7.88
C THR A 291 -14.21 -26.14 -9.36
N VAL A 292 -13.22 -26.42 -10.20
CA VAL A 292 -13.45 -26.84 -11.59
C VAL A 292 -13.65 -28.34 -11.69
N VAL A 293 -14.65 -28.77 -12.47
CA VAL A 293 -15.00 -30.19 -12.64
C VAL A 293 -15.00 -30.57 -14.11
N LYS A 294 -14.37 -31.70 -14.45
CA LYS A 294 -14.27 -32.23 -15.81
C LYS A 294 -15.65 -32.46 -16.43
N GLY A 295 -15.86 -31.89 -17.62
CA GLY A 295 -17.15 -31.90 -18.32
C GLY A 295 -18.16 -30.84 -17.86
N TYR A 296 -17.79 -29.99 -16.89
CA TYR A 296 -18.54 -28.80 -16.50
C TYR A 296 -17.83 -27.54 -17.00
N ASP A 297 -18.62 -26.58 -17.45
CA ASP A 297 -18.18 -25.45 -18.25
C ASP A 297 -18.06 -24.13 -17.49
N LYS A 298 -18.23 -24.21 -16.16
CA LYS A 298 -17.79 -23.27 -15.13
C LYS A 298 -17.33 -24.04 -13.90
N GLY A 299 -16.45 -23.43 -13.11
CA GLY A 299 -16.17 -23.85 -11.76
C GLY A 299 -17.25 -23.40 -10.78
N TRP A 300 -17.32 -24.10 -9.66
CA TRP A 300 -18.28 -23.90 -8.58
C TRP A 300 -17.62 -23.01 -7.51
N SER A 301 -17.85 -21.69 -7.56
CA SER A 301 -17.37 -20.74 -6.53
C SER A 301 -18.27 -20.65 -5.31
N GLU A 302 -19.50 -21.13 -5.48
CA GLU A 302 -20.57 -21.22 -4.52
C GLU A 302 -20.42 -22.39 -3.53
N ALA A 303 -19.86 -23.51 -4.00
CA ALA A 303 -19.92 -24.80 -3.30
C ALA A 303 -19.38 -24.74 -1.87
N ASP A 304 -20.09 -25.39 -0.94
CA ASP A 304 -19.65 -25.56 0.46
C ASP A 304 -18.40 -26.47 0.60
N THR A 305 -18.02 -27.14 -0.49
CA THR A 305 -16.97 -28.15 -0.56
C THR A 305 -16.02 -27.89 -1.72
N LEU A 306 -14.72 -27.91 -1.43
CA LEU A 306 -13.61 -27.91 -2.39
C LEU A 306 -13.27 -29.37 -2.74
N PHE A 307 -13.46 -29.75 -3.99
CA PHE A 307 -13.16 -31.11 -4.47
C PHE A 307 -11.78 -31.22 -5.12
N VAL A 308 -11.09 -32.34 -4.87
CA VAL A 308 -9.70 -32.59 -5.28
C VAL A 308 -9.54 -34.04 -5.76
N GLY A 309 -9.16 -34.26 -7.01
CA GLY A 309 -8.85 -35.59 -7.58
C GLY A 309 -10.01 -36.26 -8.35
N THR A 310 -10.01 -37.59 -8.41
CA THR A 310 -11.00 -38.45 -9.10
C THR A 310 -11.57 -39.53 -8.17
N TYR A 311 -12.87 -39.84 -8.24
CA TYR A 311 -13.43 -41.00 -7.50
C TYR A 311 -13.97 -42.12 -8.41
N ASP A 312 -14.18 -41.84 -9.70
CA ASP A 312 -14.49 -42.80 -10.75
C ASP A 312 -13.99 -42.29 -12.12
N ASP A 313 -14.03 -43.13 -13.15
CA ASP A 313 -13.53 -42.83 -14.49
C ASP A 313 -14.27 -41.68 -15.21
N THR A 314 -15.42 -41.27 -14.68
CA THR A 314 -16.23 -40.16 -15.20
C THR A 314 -15.99 -38.83 -14.48
N TRP A 315 -15.46 -38.86 -13.24
CA TRP A 315 -15.27 -37.67 -12.41
C TRP A 315 -13.80 -37.23 -12.27
N SER A 316 -13.54 -35.93 -12.40
CA SER A 316 -12.26 -35.33 -11.99
C SER A 316 -12.50 -33.88 -11.58
N ALA A 317 -11.89 -33.43 -10.47
CA ALA A 317 -12.06 -32.07 -9.95
C ALA A 317 -10.76 -31.49 -9.38
N ARG A 318 -10.61 -30.17 -9.50
CA ARG A 318 -9.52 -29.37 -8.92
C ARG A 318 -10.12 -28.14 -8.27
N SER A 319 -9.50 -27.64 -7.21
CA SER A 319 -9.99 -26.45 -6.50
C SER A 319 -8.95 -25.34 -6.48
N PHE A 320 -9.40 -24.10 -6.49
CA PHE A 320 -8.57 -22.91 -6.40
C PHE A 320 -9.05 -22.05 -5.23
N VAL A 321 -8.13 -21.51 -4.43
CA VAL A 321 -8.43 -20.63 -3.29
C VAL A 321 -7.54 -19.40 -3.36
N THR A 322 -8.15 -18.22 -3.37
CA THR A 322 -7.43 -16.94 -3.36
C THR A 322 -7.30 -16.44 -1.92
N TRP A 323 -6.11 -16.01 -1.54
CA TRP A 323 -5.80 -15.61 -0.17
C TRP A 323 -5.58 -14.11 -0.07
N TRP A 324 -6.23 -13.42 0.86
CA TRP A 324 -5.96 -12.00 1.13
C TRP A 324 -4.68 -11.84 1.97
N ALA A 325 -3.54 -11.97 1.30
CA ALA A 325 -2.19 -11.77 1.84
C ALA A 325 -1.82 -10.28 2.04
N THR A 326 -2.82 -9.40 2.21
CA THR A 326 -2.63 -7.97 2.46
C THR A 326 -1.79 -7.76 3.71
N GLY A 327 -0.63 -7.11 3.57
CA GLY A 327 0.25 -6.76 4.69
C GLY A 327 1.39 -7.74 5.00
N ILE A 328 1.63 -8.79 4.21
CA ILE A 328 2.86 -9.62 4.34
C ILE A 328 3.99 -9.24 3.35
N GLY A 329 3.74 -8.27 2.46
CA GLY A 329 4.67 -7.87 1.41
C GLY A 329 6.04 -7.42 1.94
N GLY A 330 7.11 -8.01 1.45
CA GLY A 330 8.49 -7.72 1.87
C GLY A 330 8.92 -8.31 3.23
N PHE A 331 8.14 -9.21 3.83
CA PHE A 331 8.53 -9.94 5.04
C PHE A 331 9.10 -11.33 4.75
N ASP A 332 9.92 -11.83 5.68
CA ASP A 332 10.51 -13.17 5.64
C ASP A 332 9.53 -14.19 6.27
N VAL A 333 8.94 -15.05 5.44
CA VAL A 333 7.95 -16.04 5.85
C VAL A 333 8.66 -17.30 6.37
N SER A 334 8.99 -17.29 7.66
CA SER A 334 9.70 -18.39 8.34
C SER A 334 8.94 -19.72 8.38
N ALA A 335 7.61 -19.70 8.28
CA ALA A 335 6.75 -20.85 8.01
C ALA A 335 5.35 -20.38 7.55
N ALA A 336 4.63 -21.19 6.77
CA ALA A 336 3.18 -21.05 6.63
C ALA A 336 2.50 -22.42 6.58
N THR A 337 1.48 -22.63 7.41
CA THR A 337 0.74 -23.90 7.48
C THR A 337 -0.70 -23.70 7.04
N LEU A 338 -1.06 -24.30 5.90
CA LEU A 338 -2.44 -24.36 5.43
C LEU A 338 -3.23 -25.35 6.28
N HIS A 339 -4.45 -24.99 6.67
CA HIS A 339 -5.41 -25.84 7.36
C HIS A 339 -6.70 -25.97 6.55
N LEU A 340 -7.06 -27.20 6.20
CA LEU A 340 -8.31 -27.55 5.50
C LEU A 340 -9.09 -28.57 6.34
N ALA A 341 -10.37 -28.33 6.58
CA ALA A 341 -11.21 -29.30 7.27
C ALA A 341 -11.72 -30.34 6.26
N SER A 342 -11.34 -31.60 6.39
CA SER A 342 -11.65 -32.66 5.42
C SER A 342 -12.82 -33.53 5.91
N PRO A 343 -14.06 -33.34 5.39
CA PRO A 343 -15.16 -34.26 5.67
C PRO A 343 -14.91 -35.66 5.11
N TYR A 344 -14.19 -35.77 3.99
CA TYR A 344 -14.01 -37.04 3.29
C TYR A 344 -12.65 -37.13 2.58
N SER A 345 -12.02 -38.29 2.71
CA SER A 345 -10.92 -38.77 1.87
C SER A 345 -11.32 -40.16 1.35
N ALA A 346 -11.10 -40.45 0.06
CA ALA A 346 -11.47 -41.74 -0.54
C ALA A 346 -10.67 -42.92 0.04
N SER A 347 -9.45 -42.65 0.51
CA SER A 347 -8.73 -43.49 1.46
C SER A 347 -8.69 -42.84 2.83
N CYS A 348 -8.92 -43.61 3.89
CA CYS A 348 -8.65 -43.23 5.28
C CYS A 348 -7.25 -43.71 5.71
N GLU A 349 -6.29 -43.61 4.79
CA GLU A 349 -4.85 -43.84 4.94
C GLU A 349 -4.11 -42.72 4.17
N PRO A 350 -2.80 -42.48 4.42
CA PRO A 350 -2.07 -41.39 3.76
C PRO A 350 -2.09 -41.49 2.23
N ALA A 351 -2.56 -40.42 1.57
CA ALA A 351 -2.71 -40.35 0.11
C ALA A 351 -2.37 -38.94 -0.40
N PRO A 352 -1.52 -38.80 -1.44
CA PRO A 352 -0.92 -37.52 -1.80
C PRO A 352 -1.86 -36.54 -2.51
N TRP A 353 -1.77 -35.28 -2.13
CA TRP A 353 -2.39 -34.13 -2.79
C TRP A 353 -1.39 -32.96 -2.83
N GLU A 354 -1.54 -32.06 -3.81
CA GLU A 354 -0.58 -31.01 -4.13
C GLU A 354 -1.17 -29.61 -3.94
N ILE A 355 -0.34 -28.68 -3.47
CA ILE A 355 -0.61 -27.25 -3.52
C ILE A 355 0.32 -26.54 -4.52
N TRP A 356 -0.22 -25.58 -5.26
CA TRP A 356 0.44 -24.88 -6.36
C TRP A 356 0.17 -23.38 -6.33
N THR A 357 1.14 -22.56 -6.76
CA THR A 357 0.87 -21.18 -7.20
C THR A 357 0.23 -21.20 -8.58
N THR A 358 -0.86 -20.47 -8.74
CA THR A 358 -1.54 -20.28 -10.04
C THR A 358 -1.71 -18.80 -10.37
N GLU A 359 -2.12 -18.50 -11.61
CA GLU A 359 -2.76 -17.22 -11.91
C GLU A 359 -4.11 -17.06 -11.17
N PRO A 360 -4.67 -15.83 -11.10
CA PRO A 360 -5.95 -15.58 -10.44
C PRO A 360 -7.16 -16.25 -11.11
N ILE A 361 -8.12 -16.67 -10.30
CA ILE A 361 -9.44 -17.12 -10.77
C ILE A 361 -10.39 -15.95 -11.10
N ASN A 362 -11.41 -16.25 -11.89
CA ASN A 362 -12.47 -15.31 -12.29
C ASN A 362 -13.79 -16.06 -12.59
N GLY A 363 -14.87 -15.34 -12.87
CA GLY A 363 -16.21 -15.90 -13.14
C GLY A 363 -16.38 -16.68 -14.46
N GLU A 364 -15.30 -16.87 -15.22
CA GLU A 364 -15.22 -17.74 -16.41
C GLU A 364 -14.29 -18.96 -16.21
N THR A 365 -13.62 -19.05 -15.04
CA THR A 365 -12.80 -20.21 -14.66
C THR A 365 -13.62 -21.50 -14.75
N SER A 366 -13.09 -22.51 -15.45
CA SER A 366 -13.76 -23.80 -15.71
C SER A 366 -12.71 -24.90 -15.92
N TRP A 367 -13.12 -26.16 -16.12
CA TRP A 367 -12.13 -27.24 -16.33
C TRP A 367 -11.33 -27.06 -17.63
N ASP A 368 -11.96 -26.55 -18.69
CA ASP A 368 -11.32 -26.28 -19.98
C ASP A 368 -10.68 -24.88 -20.05
N HIS A 369 -10.96 -24.01 -19.07
CA HIS A 369 -10.41 -22.66 -18.92
C HIS A 369 -9.93 -22.43 -17.48
N GLN A 370 -8.87 -23.14 -17.10
CA GLN A 370 -8.20 -22.97 -15.81
C GLN A 370 -7.15 -21.83 -15.87
N PRO A 371 -6.84 -21.15 -14.74
CA PRO A 371 -5.67 -20.28 -14.66
C PRO A 371 -4.37 -21.05 -14.91
N GLU A 372 -3.29 -20.38 -15.33
CA GLU A 372 -2.01 -21.07 -15.53
C GLU A 372 -1.46 -21.60 -14.18
N TRP A 373 -0.98 -22.85 -14.18
CA TRP A 373 -0.39 -23.51 -13.02
C TRP A 373 1.12 -23.27 -12.98
N LEU A 374 1.55 -22.21 -12.29
CA LEU A 374 2.88 -21.61 -12.41
C LEU A 374 3.99 -22.36 -11.65
N SER A 375 3.69 -22.89 -10.47
CA SER A 375 4.71 -23.58 -9.66
C SER A 375 4.09 -24.53 -8.64
N LYS A 376 4.70 -25.70 -8.45
CA LYS A 376 4.37 -26.60 -7.35
C LYS A 376 5.04 -26.10 -6.08
N GLU A 377 4.28 -26.00 -5.00
CA GLU A 377 4.78 -25.50 -3.72
C GLU A 377 5.03 -26.66 -2.75
N ALA A 378 4.07 -27.58 -2.59
CA ALA A 378 4.25 -28.78 -1.76
C ALA A 378 3.38 -29.97 -2.18
N THR A 379 3.69 -31.15 -1.63
CA THR A 379 2.78 -32.30 -1.53
C THR A 379 2.45 -32.51 -0.05
N SER A 380 1.19 -32.74 0.29
CA SER A 380 0.79 -33.33 1.57
C SER A 380 0.25 -34.74 1.34
N ASN A 381 0.41 -35.63 2.32
CA ASN A 381 -0.22 -36.96 2.33
C ASN A 381 -1.37 -37.04 3.36
N ASP A 382 -1.67 -35.91 4.00
CA ASP A 382 -2.53 -35.84 5.18
C ASP A 382 -4.01 -36.05 4.81
N TYR A 383 -4.80 -36.63 5.73
CA TYR A 383 -6.14 -37.14 5.46
C TYR A 383 -7.05 -37.08 6.69
N ALA A 384 -8.36 -36.91 6.46
CA ALA A 384 -9.40 -37.18 7.45
C ALA A 384 -10.67 -37.69 6.75
N CYS A 385 -11.52 -38.38 7.51
CA CYS A 385 -12.76 -39.04 7.04
C CYS A 385 -13.96 -38.72 7.95
N ASP A 386 -13.85 -37.68 8.77
CA ASP A 386 -14.76 -37.35 9.88
C ASP A 386 -14.96 -35.83 10.08
N GLY A 387 -14.42 -34.99 9.18
CA GLY A 387 -14.39 -33.53 9.35
C GLY A 387 -13.23 -33.02 10.19
N GLY A 388 -12.22 -33.85 10.48
CA GLY A 388 -10.94 -33.44 11.05
C GLY A 388 -10.16 -32.44 10.19
N TRP A 389 -9.15 -31.80 10.77
CA TRP A 389 -8.26 -30.88 10.06
C TRP A 389 -7.10 -31.66 9.42
N VAL A 390 -6.82 -31.37 8.15
CA VAL A 390 -5.57 -31.74 7.47
C VAL A 390 -4.72 -30.52 7.19
N VAL A 391 -3.41 -30.72 7.02
CA VAL A 391 -2.44 -29.64 6.78
C VAL A 391 -1.59 -29.83 5.52
N ALA A 392 -1.07 -28.71 5.01
CA ALA A 392 0.01 -28.67 4.04
C ALA A 392 1.00 -27.53 4.37
N ASP A 393 2.27 -27.72 4.03
CA ASP A 393 3.28 -26.66 4.08
C ASP A 393 3.07 -25.69 2.91
N ALA A 394 2.68 -24.46 3.22
CA ALA A 394 2.45 -23.37 2.27
C ALA A 394 3.54 -22.29 2.33
N THR A 395 4.68 -22.57 2.97
CA THR A 395 5.74 -21.58 3.24
C THR A 395 6.25 -20.93 1.95
N SER A 396 6.56 -21.72 0.92
CA SER A 396 7.06 -21.19 -0.37
C SER A 396 6.00 -20.40 -1.14
N PHE A 397 4.72 -20.75 -1.02
CA PHE A 397 3.60 -20.01 -1.62
C PHE A 397 3.51 -18.59 -1.04
N PHE A 398 3.47 -18.48 0.29
CA PHE A 398 3.35 -17.17 0.96
C PHE A 398 4.64 -16.37 0.91
N GLN A 399 5.82 -17.00 0.93
CA GLN A 399 7.10 -16.34 0.66
C GLN A 399 7.12 -15.73 -0.75
N ARG A 400 6.72 -16.50 -1.78
CA ARG A 400 6.65 -16.01 -3.17
C ARG A 400 5.67 -14.84 -3.34
N ALA A 401 4.56 -14.84 -2.60
CA ALA A 401 3.63 -13.72 -2.56
C ALA A 401 4.23 -12.48 -1.88
N ALA A 402 4.90 -12.67 -0.74
CA ALA A 402 5.59 -11.62 0.00
C ALA A 402 6.71 -10.95 -0.81
N GLU A 403 7.56 -11.74 -1.47
CA GLU A 403 8.66 -11.28 -2.35
C GLU A 403 8.16 -10.46 -3.55
N LYS A 404 7.06 -10.87 -4.16
CA LYS A 404 6.49 -10.22 -5.35
C LYS A 404 5.50 -9.10 -5.02
N GLY A 405 5.17 -8.86 -3.75
CA GLY A 405 4.14 -7.90 -3.34
C GLY A 405 2.73 -8.27 -3.81
N ILE A 406 2.43 -9.56 -3.96
CA ILE A 406 1.12 -10.03 -4.40
C ILE A 406 0.19 -10.09 -3.19
N GLU A 407 -0.76 -9.15 -3.10
CA GLU A 407 -1.74 -9.09 -2.00
C GLU A 407 -2.84 -10.16 -2.11
N GLN A 408 -3.03 -10.75 -3.29
CA GLN A 408 -4.13 -11.66 -3.63
C GLN A 408 -3.66 -12.94 -4.37
N PRO A 409 -2.68 -13.71 -3.83
CA PRO A 409 -2.18 -14.92 -4.49
C PRO A 409 -3.25 -16.03 -4.53
N THR A 410 -3.33 -16.76 -5.64
CA THR A 410 -4.26 -17.88 -5.84
C THR A 410 -3.54 -19.21 -5.77
N MET A 411 -4.06 -20.12 -4.94
CA MET A 411 -3.53 -21.45 -4.68
C MET A 411 -4.38 -22.51 -5.40
N GLY A 412 -3.75 -23.31 -6.25
CA GLY A 412 -4.36 -24.49 -6.87
C GLY A 412 -4.19 -25.75 -6.01
N LEU A 413 -5.26 -26.54 -5.90
CA LEU A 413 -5.36 -27.81 -5.16
C LEU A 413 -5.74 -28.93 -6.13
N ARG A 414 -4.96 -30.01 -6.15
CA ARG A 414 -5.22 -31.20 -7.00
C ARG A 414 -4.63 -32.48 -6.38
N ALA A 415 -5.08 -33.65 -6.83
CA ALA A 415 -4.41 -34.92 -6.50
C ALA A 415 -3.03 -34.99 -7.19
N ALA A 416 -2.11 -35.81 -6.68
CA ALA A 416 -0.81 -36.00 -7.33
C ALA A 416 -0.91 -36.90 -8.58
N ASP A 417 -1.86 -37.85 -8.57
CA ASP A 417 -2.31 -38.62 -9.72
C ASP A 417 -3.84 -38.51 -9.84
N GLU A 418 -4.32 -37.81 -10.87
CA GLU A 418 -5.75 -37.64 -11.14
C GLU A 418 -6.39 -38.83 -11.88
N THR A 419 -5.72 -39.99 -11.90
CA THR A 419 -6.27 -41.30 -12.28
C THR A 419 -6.39 -42.26 -11.09
N ASP A 420 -5.78 -41.95 -9.95
CA ASP A 420 -5.84 -42.77 -8.73
C ASP A 420 -7.01 -42.37 -7.84
N THR A 421 -8.05 -43.22 -7.83
CA THR A 421 -9.26 -43.00 -7.03
C THR A 421 -9.04 -42.96 -5.50
N SER A 422 -7.89 -43.39 -4.99
CA SER A 422 -7.58 -43.33 -3.56
C SER A 422 -7.16 -41.93 -3.09
N GLN A 423 -6.72 -41.06 -4.00
CA GLN A 423 -6.21 -39.72 -3.70
C GLN A 423 -7.30 -38.64 -3.61
N TYR A 424 -8.55 -38.98 -3.91
CA TYR A 424 -9.64 -38.01 -3.88
C TYR A 424 -9.98 -37.54 -2.48
N LYS A 425 -10.15 -36.22 -2.35
CA LYS A 425 -10.38 -35.51 -1.09
C LYS A 425 -11.46 -34.44 -1.28
N GLU A 426 -12.23 -34.27 -0.23
CA GLU A 426 -13.15 -33.16 -0.03
C GLU A 426 -12.64 -32.33 1.15
N PHE A 427 -12.70 -31.01 0.99
CA PHE A 427 -12.40 -30.04 2.05
C PHE A 427 -13.55 -29.05 2.15
N TRP A 428 -13.99 -28.67 3.35
CA TRP A 428 -14.97 -27.59 3.49
C TRP A 428 -14.41 -26.28 2.95
N SER A 429 -15.22 -25.54 2.18
CA SER A 429 -14.87 -24.23 1.62
C SER A 429 -15.16 -23.10 2.62
N TYR A 430 -14.95 -21.86 2.20
CA TYR A 430 -15.35 -20.68 2.99
C TYR A 430 -16.88 -20.59 3.19
N ASN A 431 -17.68 -21.15 2.27
CA ASN A 431 -19.14 -21.09 2.29
C ASN A 431 -19.81 -22.12 3.21
N TYR A 432 -19.07 -23.10 3.72
CA TYR A 432 -19.63 -24.08 4.65
C TYR A 432 -20.22 -23.42 5.90
N ALA A 433 -21.42 -23.88 6.27
CA ALA A 433 -22.27 -23.26 7.30
C ALA A 433 -21.60 -23.14 8.68
N ASP A 434 -20.77 -24.11 9.07
CA ASP A 434 -19.97 -24.02 10.29
C ASP A 434 -18.72 -23.17 10.03
N SER A 435 -18.79 -21.91 10.46
CA SER A 435 -17.69 -20.96 10.36
C SER A 435 -16.39 -21.47 10.99
N SER A 436 -16.44 -22.38 11.96
CA SER A 436 -15.27 -22.96 12.61
C SER A 436 -14.47 -23.91 11.72
N LYS A 437 -15.01 -24.33 10.57
CA LYS A 437 -14.35 -25.20 9.58
C LYS A 437 -13.80 -24.47 8.35
N SER A 438 -14.01 -23.16 8.25
CA SER A 438 -13.55 -22.32 7.14
C SER A 438 -12.03 -22.45 6.92
N PRO A 439 -11.53 -22.67 5.69
CA PRO A 439 -10.11 -22.71 5.38
C PRO A 439 -9.34 -21.49 5.89
N TYR A 440 -8.16 -21.75 6.47
CA TYR A 440 -7.24 -20.73 6.93
C TYR A 440 -5.78 -21.17 6.79
N VAL A 441 -4.86 -20.21 6.88
CA VAL A 441 -3.41 -20.44 7.01
C VAL A 441 -2.88 -19.70 8.25
N GLU A 442 -1.96 -20.30 8.99
CA GLU A 442 -1.09 -19.57 9.93
C GLU A 442 0.23 -19.22 9.23
N VAL A 443 0.43 -17.94 8.88
CA VAL A 443 1.66 -17.42 8.27
C VAL A 443 2.54 -16.81 9.36
N TRP A 444 3.68 -17.43 9.62
CA TRP A 444 4.67 -17.03 10.62
C TRP A 444 5.80 -16.26 9.97
N TYR A 445 5.78 -14.93 10.11
CA TYR A 445 6.82 -14.07 9.56
C TYR A 445 7.60 -13.35 10.65
N THR A 446 8.89 -13.16 10.38
CA THR A 446 9.73 -12.31 11.22
C THR A 446 9.48 -10.87 10.78
N LEU A 447 9.12 -9.98 11.71
CA LEU A 447 9.15 -8.54 11.43
C LEU A 447 10.61 -8.19 11.08
N PRO A 448 10.91 -7.64 9.89
CA PRO A 448 12.29 -7.51 9.42
C PRO A 448 13.09 -6.70 10.44
N PRO A 449 14.24 -7.21 10.95
CA PRO A 449 15.00 -6.52 11.98
C PRO A 449 15.53 -5.20 11.42
N ASN A 450 14.81 -4.11 11.74
CA ASN A 450 14.90 -2.76 11.15
C ASN A 450 15.40 -2.78 9.69
N PRO A 451 14.52 -2.82 8.66
CA PRO A 451 14.91 -3.09 7.26
C PRO A 451 16.13 -2.25 6.88
N VAL A 452 17.29 -2.91 6.78
CA VAL A 452 18.55 -2.32 7.25
C VAL A 452 18.97 -1.14 6.39
N ASP A 453 18.57 0.04 6.85
CA ASP A 453 19.23 1.29 6.54
C ASP A 453 20.68 1.15 7.05
N PRO A 454 21.69 1.02 6.16
CA PRO A 454 23.08 0.87 6.59
C PRO A 454 23.55 2.09 7.38
N ASP A 455 22.87 3.23 7.21
CA ASP A 455 23.15 4.49 7.87
C ASP A 455 22.43 4.60 9.23
N ALA A 456 21.74 3.57 9.75
CA ALA A 456 21.00 3.64 11.03
C ALA A 456 21.85 4.14 12.22
N ALA A 457 23.09 3.65 12.36
CA ALA A 457 24.02 4.14 13.38
C ALA A 457 24.57 5.54 13.07
N LEU A 458 24.72 5.87 11.78
CA LEU A 458 25.12 7.17 11.28
C LEU A 458 24.04 8.23 11.60
N TRP A 459 22.75 7.92 11.46
CA TRP A 459 21.64 8.81 11.85
C TRP A 459 21.61 9.06 13.37
N ALA A 460 21.85 8.04 14.19
CA ALA A 460 21.94 8.19 15.64
C ALA A 460 23.10 9.12 16.05
N ASN A 461 24.27 8.92 15.44
CA ASN A 461 25.44 9.79 15.66
C ASN A 461 25.20 11.21 15.13
N GLN A 462 24.65 11.38 13.92
CA GLN A 462 24.35 12.69 13.34
C GLN A 462 23.34 13.47 14.17
N THR A 463 22.34 12.79 14.77
CA THR A 463 21.39 13.41 15.71
C THR A 463 22.11 13.97 16.93
N ALA A 464 22.90 13.15 17.62
CA ALA A 464 23.65 13.57 18.80
C ALA A 464 24.66 14.71 18.51
N LEU A 465 25.28 14.71 17.32
CA LEU A 465 26.18 15.77 16.87
C LEU A 465 25.44 17.07 16.48
N SER A 466 24.23 16.97 15.90
CA SER A 466 23.40 18.15 15.61
C SER A 466 22.83 18.77 16.90
N ASP A 467 22.40 17.96 17.88
CA ASP A 467 21.99 18.43 19.21
C ASP A 467 23.15 19.13 19.97
N PHE A 468 24.38 18.64 19.80
CA PHE A 468 25.58 19.25 20.37
C PHE A 468 25.96 20.57 19.69
N ARG A 469 25.93 20.62 18.35
CA ARG A 469 26.15 21.88 17.61
C ARG A 469 25.10 22.92 17.95
N ASP A 470 23.82 22.55 17.97
CA ASP A 470 22.75 23.55 18.14
C ASP A 470 22.68 24.05 19.60
N TRP A 471 23.11 23.25 20.59
CA TRP A 471 23.48 23.74 21.93
C TRP A 471 24.68 24.69 21.90
N THR A 472 25.77 24.30 21.21
CA THR A 472 26.99 25.11 21.09
C THR A 472 26.66 26.50 20.53
N VAL A 473 25.88 26.57 19.46
CA VAL A 473 25.46 27.84 18.84
C VAL A 473 24.60 28.69 19.79
N ALA A 474 23.78 28.08 20.66
CA ALA A 474 22.93 28.80 21.60
C ALA A 474 23.70 29.44 22.76
N GLU A 475 24.69 28.74 23.34
CA GLU A 475 25.47 29.22 24.50
C GLU A 475 26.65 30.13 24.12
N VAL A 476 27.26 29.91 22.95
CA VAL A 476 28.61 30.44 22.63
C VAL A 476 28.58 31.81 21.95
N GLY A 477 27.55 32.08 21.14
CA GLY A 477 27.44 33.31 20.34
C GLY A 477 28.58 33.52 19.33
N THR A 478 28.56 34.68 18.65
CA THR A 478 29.56 35.03 17.61
C THR A 478 30.82 35.71 18.15
N THR A 479 30.80 36.22 19.38
CA THR A 479 31.87 37.06 19.96
C THR A 479 32.99 36.27 20.66
N SER A 480 33.02 34.95 20.50
CA SER A 480 33.79 34.02 21.33
C SER A 480 35.11 33.53 20.71
N GLY A 481 35.28 33.68 19.39
CA GLY A 481 36.35 33.03 18.59
C GLY A 481 35.90 31.74 17.89
N TYR A 482 34.72 31.21 18.22
CA TYR A 482 34.09 30.11 17.49
C TYR A 482 33.69 30.53 16.08
N ILE A 483 34.13 29.77 15.07
CA ILE A 483 33.77 29.97 13.67
C ILE A 483 32.59 29.06 13.32
N ASP A 484 32.79 27.74 13.37
CA ASP A 484 31.76 26.74 13.07
C ASP A 484 32.18 25.35 13.59
N SER A 485 31.36 24.32 13.40
CA SER A 485 31.68 22.95 13.80
C SER A 485 31.34 21.93 12.72
N VAL A 486 32.32 21.14 12.29
CA VAL A 486 32.16 20.11 11.25
C VAL A 486 31.83 18.77 11.91
N ASN A 487 30.63 18.25 11.67
CA ASN A 487 30.15 16.97 12.22
C ASN A 487 30.62 15.77 11.38
N ASN A 488 31.19 14.75 12.02
CA ASN A 488 31.52 13.46 11.42
C ASN A 488 30.72 12.36 12.15
N ALA A 489 29.60 11.96 11.56
CA ALA A 489 28.70 10.95 12.10
C ALA A 489 29.30 9.55 12.13
N ASP A 490 30.20 9.24 11.20
CA ASP A 490 30.83 7.91 11.06
C ASP A 490 31.67 7.53 12.31
N THR A 491 32.23 8.55 12.97
CA THR A 491 33.08 8.42 14.17
C THR A 491 32.50 9.10 15.42
N LYS A 492 31.27 9.61 15.33
CA LYS A 492 30.62 10.47 16.35
C LYS A 492 31.56 11.60 16.86
N SER A 493 32.26 12.24 15.94
CA SER A 493 33.25 13.28 16.23
C SER A 493 32.88 14.63 15.64
N VAL A 494 33.53 15.69 16.13
CA VAL A 494 33.30 17.07 15.70
C VAL A 494 34.60 17.86 15.66
N THR A 495 34.80 18.63 14.58
CA THR A 495 35.94 19.53 14.43
C THR A 495 35.47 20.96 14.60
N LEU A 496 35.81 21.57 15.75
CA LEU A 496 35.53 22.96 16.07
C LEU A 496 36.52 23.86 15.31
N LEU A 497 36.03 24.70 14.41
CA LEU A 497 36.82 25.71 13.73
C LEU A 497 36.89 26.97 14.59
N TRP A 498 38.09 27.47 14.83
CA TRP A 498 38.33 28.55 15.79
C TRP A 498 39.32 29.58 15.26
N ALA A 499 39.11 30.87 15.60
CA ALA A 499 40.06 31.94 15.35
C ALA A 499 40.51 32.59 16.67
N GLY A 500 41.82 32.81 16.80
CA GLY A 500 42.42 33.41 17.99
C GLY A 500 42.73 32.42 19.12
N ALA A 501 43.28 32.93 20.21
CA ALA A 501 43.78 32.10 21.31
C ALA A 501 42.66 31.26 21.97
N PRO A 502 42.97 30.03 22.44
CA PRO A 502 42.09 29.26 23.33
C PRO A 502 41.61 30.09 24.52
N ASN A 503 40.34 29.94 24.88
CA ASN A 503 39.73 30.66 26.00
C ASN A 503 38.73 29.77 26.78
N ALA A 504 38.15 30.32 27.84
CA ALA A 504 37.23 29.60 28.72
C ALA A 504 35.98 29.05 28.00
N MET A 505 35.53 29.70 26.92
CA MET A 505 34.40 29.21 26.13
C MET A 505 34.81 27.97 25.29
N GLN A 506 35.99 28.00 24.65
CA GLN A 506 36.54 26.81 23.97
C GLN A 506 36.65 25.61 24.92
N ALA A 507 37.15 25.82 26.14
CA ALA A 507 37.25 24.77 27.15
C ALA A 507 35.87 24.22 27.58
N SER A 508 34.86 25.08 27.69
CA SER A 508 33.49 24.70 28.07
C SER A 508 32.82 23.82 27.00
N ILE A 509 33.01 24.15 25.71
CA ILE A 509 32.49 23.37 24.58
C ILE A 509 33.12 21.97 24.56
N LEU A 510 34.44 21.87 24.80
CA LEU A 510 35.16 20.58 24.86
C LEU A 510 34.69 19.71 26.04
N ALA A 511 34.45 20.30 27.21
CA ALA A 511 33.89 19.59 28.37
C ALA A 511 32.47 19.05 28.10
N GLU A 512 31.60 19.83 27.44
CA GLU A 512 30.25 19.36 27.07
C GLU A 512 30.28 18.27 26.00
N ALA A 513 31.19 18.36 25.02
CA ALA A 513 31.39 17.29 24.04
C ALA A 513 31.76 15.96 24.73
N GLN A 514 32.72 16.01 25.66
CA GLN A 514 33.11 14.86 26.47
C GLN A 514 31.92 14.33 27.29
N ARG A 515 31.11 15.20 27.90
CA ARG A 515 29.89 14.81 28.65
C ARG A 515 28.84 14.12 27.78
N ARG A 516 28.71 14.48 26.50
CA ARG A 516 27.81 13.85 25.51
C ARG A 516 28.42 12.62 24.81
N ASN A 517 29.62 12.20 25.22
CA ASN A 517 30.41 11.17 24.56
C ASN A 517 30.58 11.46 23.06
N ILE A 518 31.10 12.64 22.75
CA ILE A 518 31.41 13.16 21.41
C ILE A 518 32.90 13.51 21.38
N THR A 519 33.63 13.00 20.38
CA THR A 519 35.07 13.30 20.22
C THR A 519 35.23 14.68 19.58
N ALA A 520 35.48 15.71 20.38
CA ALA A 520 35.73 17.06 19.86
C ALA A 520 37.23 17.35 19.66
N THR A 521 37.55 17.96 18.52
CA THR A 521 38.88 18.49 18.20
C THR A 521 38.78 19.98 17.87
N VAL A 522 39.88 20.73 17.99
CA VAL A 522 39.94 22.16 17.64
C VAL A 522 40.94 22.35 16.50
N VAL A 523 40.50 23.00 15.42
CA VAL A 523 41.36 23.46 14.32
C VAL A 523 41.39 24.99 14.36
N GLN A 524 42.58 25.52 14.60
CA GLN A 524 42.85 26.96 14.53
C GLN A 524 42.90 27.41 13.07
N ARG A 525 42.31 28.58 12.80
CA ARG A 525 42.23 29.25 11.50
C ARG A 525 42.87 30.63 11.58
N ASN A 526 43.47 31.07 10.48
CA ASN A 526 44.12 32.38 10.39
C ASN A 526 43.11 33.54 10.25
N TYR A 527 41.88 33.24 9.82
CA TYR A 527 40.85 34.24 9.55
C TYR A 527 39.62 34.05 10.44
N THR A 528 39.06 35.15 10.94
CA THR A 528 37.77 35.15 11.66
C THR A 528 36.59 34.93 10.72
N LYS A 529 35.45 34.49 11.27
CA LYS A 529 34.18 34.30 10.53
C LYS A 529 33.79 35.56 9.75
N ASP A 530 33.99 36.74 10.33
CA ASP A 530 33.64 38.02 9.70
C ASP A 530 34.57 38.41 8.55
N GLN A 531 35.88 38.16 8.65
CA GLN A 531 36.82 38.39 7.54
C GLN A 531 36.51 37.48 6.34
N LEU A 532 36.22 36.20 6.61
CA LEU A 532 35.86 35.23 5.56
C LEU A 532 34.53 35.60 4.88
N ASN A 533 33.52 36.00 5.65
CA ASN A 533 32.26 36.51 5.11
C ASN A 533 32.46 37.78 4.26
N GLN A 534 33.25 38.75 4.74
CA GLN A 534 33.56 39.99 3.99
C GLN A 534 34.28 39.69 2.66
N ALA A 535 35.18 38.72 2.62
CA ALA A 535 35.86 38.31 1.40
C ALA A 535 34.89 37.64 0.39
N ALA A 536 33.99 36.76 0.85
CA ALA A 536 32.97 36.17 0.00
C ALA A 536 31.95 37.22 -0.51
N ASP A 537 31.53 38.16 0.33
CA ASP A 537 30.73 39.33 -0.06
C ASP A 537 31.42 40.15 -1.15
N ALA A 538 32.74 40.33 -1.08
CA ALA A 538 33.51 41.05 -2.10
C ALA A 538 33.63 40.27 -3.44
N VAL A 539 33.75 38.93 -3.41
CA VAL A 539 33.63 38.10 -4.64
C VAL A 539 32.26 38.32 -5.29
N VAL A 540 31.20 38.20 -4.50
CA VAL A 540 29.82 38.36 -4.94
C VAL A 540 29.55 39.76 -5.50
N ALA A 541 30.07 40.81 -4.85
CA ALA A 541 30.00 42.18 -5.34
C ALA A 541 30.73 42.37 -6.69
N SER A 542 31.94 41.82 -6.85
CA SER A 542 32.69 41.90 -8.12
C SER A 542 32.06 41.11 -9.26
N THR A 543 31.37 40.01 -8.93
CA THR A 543 30.56 39.23 -9.89
C THR A 543 29.36 40.05 -10.37
N THR A 544 28.73 40.80 -9.46
CA THR A 544 27.56 41.66 -9.73
C THR A 544 27.93 42.92 -10.51
N SER A 545 29.10 43.52 -10.27
CA SER A 545 29.59 44.67 -11.05
C SER A 545 30.18 44.27 -12.41
N GLY A 546 30.46 42.98 -12.64
CA GLY A 546 31.12 42.48 -13.85
C GLY A 546 32.57 42.95 -14.01
N THR A 547 33.20 43.47 -12.95
CA THR A 547 34.51 44.13 -12.98
C THR A 547 35.47 43.57 -11.93
N GLY A 548 36.77 43.75 -12.16
CA GLY A 548 37.81 43.20 -11.30
C GLY A 548 38.21 41.77 -11.68
N VAL A 549 38.81 41.05 -10.72
CA VAL A 549 39.60 39.83 -10.98
C VAL A 549 38.81 38.69 -11.64
N PHE A 550 37.52 38.56 -11.37
CA PHE A 550 36.68 37.49 -11.92
C PHE A 550 36.02 37.83 -13.27
N ALA A 551 36.34 38.96 -13.92
CA ALA A 551 35.63 39.39 -15.13
C ALA A 551 35.59 38.31 -16.25
N GLY A 552 36.66 37.53 -16.43
CA GLY A 552 36.75 36.43 -17.40
C GLY A 552 36.15 35.08 -16.96
N PHE A 553 35.68 34.96 -15.72
CA PHE A 553 35.16 33.73 -15.12
C PHE A 553 33.70 33.90 -14.70
N THR A 554 32.89 32.87 -14.88
CA THR A 554 31.53 32.81 -14.34
C THR A 554 31.64 32.16 -12.97
N VAL A 555 31.70 32.99 -11.93
CA VAL A 555 31.58 32.53 -10.54
C VAL A 555 30.14 32.05 -10.34
N ASN A 556 29.97 30.78 -9.97
CA ASN A 556 28.66 30.24 -9.59
C ASN A 556 28.48 30.25 -8.06
N THR A 557 29.56 29.96 -7.31
CA THR A 557 29.59 30.03 -5.84
C THR A 557 30.90 30.63 -5.32
N ALA A 558 30.83 31.26 -4.15
CA ALA A 558 31.96 31.66 -3.32
C ALA A 558 31.69 31.25 -1.87
N GLU A 559 32.60 30.49 -1.29
CA GLU A 559 32.37 29.70 -0.07
C GLU A 559 33.25 30.25 1.06
N PRO A 560 32.70 31.04 2.01
CA PRO A 560 33.51 31.65 3.07
C PRO A 560 34.08 30.64 4.07
N LEU A 561 33.47 29.45 4.22
CA LEU A 561 33.78 28.49 5.28
C LEU A 561 34.01 27.10 4.69
N SER A 562 35.27 26.70 4.60
CA SER A 562 35.67 25.36 4.16
C SER A 562 36.29 24.53 5.31
N PRO A 563 35.95 23.22 5.43
CA PRO A 563 36.66 22.31 6.32
C PRO A 563 38.11 22.07 5.90
N GLU A 564 38.41 22.06 4.59
CA GLU A 564 39.69 21.64 4.04
C GLU A 564 40.60 22.79 3.58
N PHE A 565 40.12 24.04 3.64
CA PHE A 565 40.85 25.21 3.19
C PHE A 565 40.68 26.38 4.19
N ASP A 566 41.79 26.99 4.60
CA ASP A 566 41.79 28.17 5.48
C ASP A 566 41.73 29.44 4.63
N GLY A 567 40.54 29.70 4.10
CA GLY A 567 40.25 30.68 3.06
C GLY A 567 38.94 30.35 2.36
N ILE A 568 38.68 30.98 1.22
CA ILE A 568 37.41 30.82 0.50
C ILE A 568 37.56 29.95 -0.77
N VAL A 569 36.55 29.16 -1.11
CA VAL A 569 36.56 28.31 -2.34
C VAL A 569 35.54 28.84 -3.34
N ILE A 570 35.84 28.79 -4.62
CA ILE A 570 35.00 29.26 -5.72
C ILE A 570 34.74 28.10 -6.68
N THR A 571 33.52 28.00 -7.21
CA THR A 571 33.18 27.05 -8.28
C THR A 571 32.54 27.82 -9.44
N GLY A 572 32.73 27.37 -10.67
CA GLY A 572 32.22 28.12 -11.82
C GLY A 572 32.55 27.52 -13.19
N GLN A 573 32.68 28.41 -14.19
CA GLN A 573 33.17 28.10 -15.54
C GLN A 573 33.89 29.31 -16.14
N HIS A 574 35.01 29.09 -16.83
CA HIS A 574 35.65 30.14 -17.65
C HIS A 574 34.70 30.60 -18.77
N LYS A 575 34.66 31.90 -19.07
CA LYS A 575 33.78 32.46 -20.12
C LYS A 575 34.33 32.22 -21.54
N SER A 576 35.65 32.19 -21.66
CA SER A 576 36.36 31.52 -22.76
C SER A 576 36.55 30.04 -22.42
N ASN A 577 36.74 29.17 -23.41
CA ASN A 577 37.09 27.77 -23.17
C ASN A 577 38.63 27.63 -23.17
N PRO A 578 39.32 27.56 -22.01
CA PRO A 578 40.79 27.53 -21.95
C PRO A 578 41.35 26.19 -22.45
N ALA A 579 42.54 26.20 -23.05
CA ALA A 579 43.22 24.98 -23.49
C ALA A 579 43.67 24.08 -22.32
N ASP A 580 43.88 24.66 -21.14
CA ASP A 580 44.04 23.96 -19.86
C ASP A 580 43.20 24.69 -18.80
N THR A 581 42.11 24.07 -18.36
CA THR A 581 41.22 24.59 -17.32
C THR A 581 41.90 24.62 -15.95
N THR A 582 42.77 23.64 -15.65
CA THR A 582 43.43 23.52 -14.35
C THR A 582 44.44 24.64 -14.13
N ALA A 583 45.25 24.94 -15.16
CA ALA A 583 46.19 26.06 -15.12
C ALA A 583 45.46 27.42 -15.02
N ALA A 584 44.33 27.57 -15.71
CA ALA A 584 43.51 28.77 -15.67
C ALA A 584 42.83 28.97 -14.28
N ASP A 585 42.33 27.90 -13.67
CA ASP A 585 41.77 27.88 -12.31
C ASP A 585 42.84 28.27 -11.27
N GLN A 586 44.06 27.74 -11.38
CA GLN A 586 45.17 28.08 -10.48
C GLN A 586 45.61 29.55 -10.62
N ALA A 587 45.73 30.07 -11.84
CA ALA A 587 46.10 31.47 -12.07
C ALA A 587 45.07 32.44 -11.48
N LEU A 588 43.77 32.16 -11.66
CA LEU A 588 42.69 32.96 -11.09
C LEU A 588 42.66 32.90 -9.55
N SER A 589 42.93 31.73 -8.98
CA SER A 589 43.01 31.53 -7.52
C SER A 589 44.06 32.44 -6.86
N GLN A 590 45.23 32.60 -7.50
CA GLN A 590 46.30 33.47 -6.99
C GLN A 590 45.94 34.96 -7.06
N GLN A 591 45.37 35.41 -8.18
CA GLN A 591 44.97 36.81 -8.36
C GLN A 591 43.84 37.19 -7.38
N ALA A 592 42.87 36.30 -7.19
CA ALA A 592 41.78 36.50 -6.24
C ALA A 592 42.28 36.59 -4.79
N THR A 593 43.26 35.75 -4.42
CA THR A 593 43.89 35.79 -3.08
C THR A 593 44.49 37.16 -2.77
N GLN A 594 45.19 37.76 -3.74
CA GLN A 594 45.77 39.09 -3.60
C GLN A 594 44.72 40.20 -3.51
N ALA A 595 43.61 40.08 -4.25
CA ALA A 595 42.54 41.08 -4.29
C ALA A 595 41.66 41.11 -3.02
N LEU A 596 41.57 39.99 -2.29
CA LEU A 596 40.60 39.80 -1.20
C LEU A 596 41.20 39.72 0.20
N GLY A 597 42.53 39.61 0.32
CA GLY A 597 43.22 39.55 1.62
C GLY A 597 43.05 38.23 2.39
N VAL A 598 42.46 37.21 1.77
CA VAL A 598 42.30 35.83 2.26
C VAL A 598 42.64 34.85 1.12
N ALA A 599 42.93 33.58 1.42
CA ALA A 599 43.27 32.58 0.39
C ALA A 599 42.05 32.16 -0.49
N VAL A 600 42.27 31.76 -1.76
CA VAL A 600 41.22 31.43 -2.76
C VAL A 600 41.53 30.18 -3.63
N LYS A 601 40.52 29.47 -4.20
CA LYS A 601 40.59 28.26 -5.09
C LYS A 601 39.41 28.14 -6.12
N VAL A 602 39.50 27.42 -7.28
CA VAL A 602 38.51 27.40 -8.45
C VAL A 602 38.27 25.98 -9.15
N GLN A 603 37.12 25.65 -9.86
CA GLN A 603 36.72 24.29 -10.51
C GLN A 603 35.40 24.15 -11.46
N THR A 604 35.05 23.01 -12.20
CA THR A 604 33.93 22.78 -13.29
C THR A 604 33.42 21.28 -13.69
N ALA A 605 32.21 20.95 -14.35
CA ALA A 605 31.76 19.57 -14.94
C ALA A 605 30.41 19.31 -15.90
N PRO A 606 30.07 18.03 -16.43
CA PRO A 606 29.07 17.30 -17.42
C PRO A 606 27.51 17.40 -17.85
N MET A 607 26.86 16.35 -18.54
CA MET A 607 25.41 16.11 -19.10
C MET A 607 24.80 14.61 -19.40
N PHE A 608 23.44 14.24 -19.40
CA PHE A 608 22.57 13.18 -20.20
C PHE A 608 21.08 12.70 -19.73
N GLU A 609 20.20 11.90 -20.45
CA GLU A 609 18.66 11.79 -20.28
C GLU A 609 17.78 10.43 -20.39
N ASN A 610 16.42 10.43 -20.08
CA ASN A 610 15.30 9.40 -20.30
C ASN A 610 13.80 9.93 -20.05
N THR A 611 12.70 9.12 -20.12
CA THR A 611 11.20 9.48 -20.04
C THR A 611 10.23 8.30 -19.57
N SER A 612 8.88 8.32 -19.33
CA SER A 612 7.90 9.29 -18.70
C SER A 612 6.41 8.82 -18.40
N GLY A 613 5.65 9.45 -17.44
CA GLY A 613 4.19 9.23 -17.13
C GLY A 613 3.47 10.20 -16.10
N THR A 614 2.12 10.38 -16.13
CA THR A 614 1.29 11.48 -15.47
C THR A 614 2.04 12.47 -14.56
N THR A 615 2.61 13.48 -15.20
CA THR A 615 3.79 14.18 -14.68
C THR A 615 3.49 15.41 -13.83
N ARG A 616 4.55 15.92 -13.21
CA ARG A 616 4.64 17.24 -12.56
C ARG A 616 4.11 18.41 -13.40
N GLY A 617 4.20 18.31 -14.74
CA GLY A 617 3.69 19.33 -15.66
C GLY A 617 2.18 19.31 -15.90
N THR A 618 1.45 18.28 -15.42
CA THR A 618 -0.02 18.12 -15.60
C THR A 618 -0.86 18.44 -14.36
N ASP A 619 -0.26 18.99 -13.29
CA ASP A 619 -0.94 19.15 -12.00
C ASP A 619 -2.06 20.21 -11.97
N THR A 620 -2.94 20.17 -10.95
CA THR A 620 -4.06 21.11 -10.78
C THR A 620 -4.14 21.66 -9.35
N SER A 621 -4.77 22.83 -9.17
CA SER A 621 -4.83 23.49 -7.86
C SER A 621 -5.96 22.89 -6.99
N PRO A 622 -5.75 22.56 -5.70
CA PRO A 622 -4.57 22.86 -4.87
C PRO A 622 -3.32 22.03 -5.25
N PHE A 623 -2.23 22.74 -5.56
CA PHE A 623 -1.04 22.16 -6.18
C PHE A 623 -0.18 21.36 -5.21
N ASN A 624 0.43 20.30 -5.72
CA ASN A 624 1.40 19.50 -5.02
C ASN A 624 2.80 20.12 -5.18
N ALA A 625 3.60 20.07 -4.12
CA ALA A 625 4.99 20.53 -4.21
C ALA A 625 5.78 19.66 -5.21
N GLY A 626 6.65 20.26 -6.02
CA GLY A 626 7.33 19.61 -7.13
C GLY A 626 6.60 19.67 -8.48
N ALA A 627 5.43 20.31 -8.58
CA ALA A 627 4.72 20.56 -9.84
C ALA A 627 5.44 21.62 -10.71
N PHE A 628 5.41 21.46 -12.05
CA PHE A 628 6.17 22.28 -13.00
C PHE A 628 5.32 23.36 -13.68
N VAL A 629 5.86 24.58 -13.80
CA VAL A 629 5.19 25.76 -14.38
C VAL A 629 5.90 26.29 -15.62
N TYR A 630 5.11 26.84 -16.55
CA TYR A 630 5.50 27.34 -17.88
C TYR A 630 6.64 28.38 -17.89
N ALA A 631 6.94 29.00 -16.75
CA ALA A 631 8.06 29.93 -16.59
C ALA A 631 9.44 29.24 -16.50
N GLY A 632 9.52 27.91 -16.57
CA GLY A 632 10.76 27.17 -16.29
C GLY A 632 11.06 27.12 -14.79
N CYS A 633 10.04 26.86 -13.98
CA CYS A 633 10.09 26.84 -12.53
C CYS A 633 9.20 25.74 -11.95
N THR A 634 9.31 25.53 -10.65
CA THR A 634 8.61 24.50 -9.89
C THR A 634 7.86 25.11 -8.69
N LEU A 635 6.78 24.46 -8.26
CA LEU A 635 6.02 24.85 -7.06
C LEU A 635 6.58 24.17 -5.81
N GLY A 636 6.60 24.92 -4.71
CA GLY A 636 7.06 24.48 -3.39
C GLY A 636 5.90 24.05 -2.49
N PHE A 637 6.20 23.90 -1.20
CA PHE A 637 5.20 23.51 -0.20
C PHE A 637 4.04 24.50 -0.08
N GLY A 638 2.86 23.97 0.24
CA GLY A 638 1.70 24.80 0.56
C GLY A 638 1.88 25.54 1.89
N LEU A 639 1.45 26.80 1.93
CA LEU A 639 1.31 27.60 3.16
C LEU A 639 -0.15 27.93 3.43
N ARG A 640 -0.58 27.78 4.67
CA ARG A 640 -1.90 28.23 5.14
C ARG A 640 -1.76 29.65 5.68
N ILE A 641 -2.63 30.56 5.26
CA ILE A 641 -2.65 31.96 5.71
C ILE A 641 -4.10 32.32 6.02
N GLY A 642 -4.43 32.38 7.31
CA GLY A 642 -5.83 32.32 7.76
C GLY A 642 -6.44 30.94 7.47
N SER A 643 -7.67 30.90 6.96
CA SER A 643 -8.36 29.65 6.60
C SER A 643 -7.93 29.05 5.24
N ALA A 644 -7.34 29.85 4.34
CA ALA A 644 -7.01 29.44 2.99
C ALA A 644 -5.57 28.89 2.87
N THR A 645 -5.37 27.89 2.00
CA THR A 645 -4.04 27.42 1.60
C THR A 645 -3.58 28.09 0.32
N TYR A 646 -2.26 28.18 0.14
CA TYR A 646 -1.61 28.82 -0.99
C TYR A 646 -0.37 28.03 -1.42
N ALA A 647 -0.19 27.82 -2.72
CA ALA A 647 1.05 27.28 -3.25
C ALA A 647 2.17 28.33 -3.17
N THR A 648 3.41 27.86 -3.05
CA THR A 648 4.59 28.72 -3.12
C THR A 648 5.44 28.37 -4.34
N THR A 649 6.36 29.27 -4.70
CA THR A 649 7.44 29.04 -5.67
C THR A 649 8.56 30.03 -5.35
N ALA A 650 9.69 29.96 -6.05
CA ALA A 650 10.79 30.89 -5.81
C ALA A 650 10.43 32.31 -6.27
N ARG A 651 11.06 33.33 -5.69
CA ARG A 651 10.73 34.72 -5.95
C ARG A 651 11.03 35.10 -7.41
N HIS A 652 12.16 34.68 -7.95
CA HIS A 652 12.57 34.90 -9.35
C HIS A 652 11.73 34.18 -10.41
N CYS A 653 10.83 33.25 -10.03
CA CYS A 653 9.93 32.54 -10.96
C CYS A 653 8.82 33.41 -11.60
N GLY A 654 8.94 34.74 -11.52
CA GLY A 654 8.03 35.71 -12.11
C GLY A 654 6.74 35.95 -11.33
N PRO A 655 6.07 37.10 -11.53
CA PRO A 655 4.89 37.49 -10.73
C PRO A 655 3.59 36.75 -11.09
N LYS A 656 3.60 35.94 -12.16
CA LYS A 656 2.45 35.22 -12.73
C LYS A 656 2.92 33.86 -13.24
N VAL A 657 2.28 32.78 -12.81
CA VAL A 657 2.62 31.40 -13.23
C VAL A 657 1.40 30.64 -13.77
N ARG A 658 1.67 29.64 -14.60
CA ARG A 658 0.70 28.68 -15.16
C ARG A 658 1.38 27.31 -15.20
N ILE A 659 0.65 26.23 -14.98
CA ILE A 659 1.16 24.85 -15.09
C ILE A 659 1.64 24.54 -16.52
N TYR A 660 2.71 23.74 -16.63
CA TYR A 660 3.49 23.62 -17.85
C TYR A 660 2.73 22.98 -19.03
N ASP A 661 2.15 21.78 -18.86
CA ASP A 661 1.48 21.03 -19.94
C ASP A 661 0.05 21.52 -20.22
N ASN A 662 -0.48 22.42 -19.39
CA ASN A 662 -1.85 22.91 -19.51
C ASN A 662 -1.87 24.40 -19.89
N PRO A 663 -1.70 24.74 -21.19
CA PRO A 663 -1.71 26.13 -21.66
C PRO A 663 -3.06 26.84 -21.45
N ASN A 664 -4.13 26.08 -21.18
CA ASN A 664 -5.46 26.60 -20.86
C ASN A 664 -5.70 26.82 -19.35
N ALA A 665 -4.76 26.42 -18.48
CA ALA A 665 -4.90 26.60 -17.04
C ALA A 665 -4.95 28.10 -16.65
N PRO A 666 -5.60 28.44 -15.53
CA PRO A 666 -5.58 29.79 -14.98
C PRO A 666 -4.15 30.31 -14.78
N ILE A 667 -3.97 31.62 -14.94
CA ILE A 667 -2.72 32.30 -14.57
C ILE A 667 -2.85 32.74 -13.13
N TYR A 668 -2.03 32.18 -12.26
CA TYR A 668 -2.00 32.50 -10.83
C TYR A 668 -1.01 33.64 -10.59
N GLY A 669 -1.49 34.72 -9.97
CA GLY A 669 -0.66 35.87 -9.61
C GLY A 669 0.06 35.67 -8.28
N THR A 670 0.85 36.67 -7.91
CA THR A 670 1.44 36.78 -6.57
C THR A 670 0.40 37.26 -5.56
N LYS A 671 0.24 36.58 -4.43
CA LYS A 671 -0.47 37.08 -3.24
C LYS A 671 0.44 37.98 -2.41
N GLN A 672 1.63 37.50 -2.08
CA GLN A 672 2.65 38.21 -1.30
C GLN A 672 4.02 37.57 -1.50
N LEU A 673 5.09 38.29 -1.16
CA LEU A 673 6.45 37.73 -1.05
C LEU A 673 6.76 37.37 0.40
N SER A 674 7.65 36.41 0.59
CA SER A 674 8.34 36.19 1.87
C SER A 674 9.50 37.18 1.98
N THR A 675 9.62 37.90 3.10
CA THR A 675 10.64 38.96 3.28
C THR A 675 12.06 38.45 3.07
N ASP A 676 12.43 37.40 3.81
CA ASP A 676 13.79 36.85 3.88
C ASP A 676 13.87 35.44 3.25
N GLY A 677 12.77 34.99 2.65
CA GLY A 677 12.58 33.61 2.19
C GLY A 677 12.92 33.35 0.72
N ALA A 678 13.19 34.39 -0.09
CA ALA A 678 13.24 34.31 -1.56
C ALA A 678 12.06 33.50 -2.16
N ALA A 679 10.88 33.64 -1.57
CA ALA A 679 9.71 32.84 -1.92
C ALA A 679 8.50 33.72 -2.26
N ARG A 680 7.74 33.30 -3.25
CA ARG A 680 6.54 33.93 -3.78
C ARG A 680 5.33 33.09 -3.40
N VAL A 681 4.44 33.64 -2.57
CA VAL A 681 3.14 33.03 -2.27
C VAL A 681 2.20 33.36 -3.43
N LEU A 682 1.62 32.34 -4.04
CA LEU A 682 0.75 32.48 -5.20
C LEU A 682 -0.71 32.69 -4.80
N THR A 683 -1.56 33.08 -5.76
CA THR A 683 -3.03 33.06 -5.62
C THR A 683 -3.64 31.69 -5.92
N ALA A 684 -2.82 30.67 -6.20
CA ALA A 684 -3.22 29.27 -6.29
C ALA A 684 -3.29 28.63 -4.90
N GLY A 685 -4.18 27.65 -4.69
CA GLY A 685 -4.14 26.78 -3.53
C GLY A 685 -2.94 25.83 -3.55
N GLY A 686 -2.49 25.40 -2.37
CA GLY A 686 -1.46 24.37 -2.18
C GLY A 686 -1.99 23.19 -1.35
N SER A 687 -1.55 21.98 -1.65
CA SER A 687 -1.99 20.73 -1.02
C SER A 687 -1.08 20.30 0.13
N THR A 688 -1.42 19.17 0.76
CA THR A 688 -0.61 18.45 1.76
C THR A 688 0.36 17.45 1.13
N LEU A 689 0.59 17.50 -0.19
CA LEU A 689 1.37 16.48 -0.92
C LEU A 689 2.57 17.09 -1.67
N MET A 690 3.55 16.24 -1.94
CA MET A 690 4.73 16.52 -2.75
C MET A 690 4.95 15.40 -3.77
N PHE A 691 5.27 15.71 -5.02
CA PHE A 691 5.71 14.72 -6.01
C PHE A 691 7.03 14.06 -5.58
N TYR A 692 7.18 12.77 -5.87
CA TYR A 692 8.36 11.95 -5.61
C TYR A 692 8.74 11.18 -6.89
N GLY A 693 9.93 10.56 -6.96
CA GLY A 693 10.46 9.95 -8.19
C GLY A 693 10.83 10.98 -9.26
N GLY A 694 11.04 10.55 -10.50
CA GLY A 694 11.52 11.36 -11.64
C GLY A 694 10.69 12.62 -11.98
N TYR A 695 11.17 13.43 -12.93
CA TYR A 695 10.47 14.63 -13.42
C TYR A 695 9.11 14.29 -14.08
N ASP A 696 9.03 13.04 -14.46
CA ASP A 696 8.09 12.32 -15.26
C ASP A 696 7.40 11.20 -14.46
N SER A 697 7.50 11.25 -13.14
CA SER A 697 6.79 10.36 -12.23
C SER A 697 5.49 10.99 -11.77
N SER A 698 4.51 10.12 -11.50
CA SER A 698 3.21 10.46 -10.92
C SER A 698 3.15 10.25 -9.40
N LEU A 699 4.21 9.66 -8.81
CA LEU A 699 4.31 9.30 -7.39
C LEU A 699 4.28 10.55 -6.49
N LYS A 700 3.67 10.41 -5.31
CA LYS A 700 3.47 11.49 -4.33
C LYS A 700 3.66 10.99 -2.91
N ALA A 701 4.10 11.88 -2.01
CA ALA A 701 4.23 11.68 -0.58
C ALA A 701 3.49 12.77 0.21
N ASN A 702 3.05 12.46 1.44
CA ASN A 702 2.42 13.41 2.35
C ASN A 702 3.48 14.32 2.99
N VAL A 703 3.17 15.61 3.09
CA VAL A 703 3.91 16.57 3.91
C VAL A 703 3.33 16.50 5.32
N ILE A 704 4.17 16.25 6.33
CA ILE A 704 3.74 15.97 7.72
C ILE A 704 4.31 16.94 8.77
N GLY A 705 4.98 18.01 8.34
CA GLY A 705 5.61 19.00 9.23
C GLY A 705 6.85 19.63 8.60
N SER A 706 7.45 20.62 9.27
CA SER A 706 8.71 21.25 8.86
C SER A 706 9.90 20.85 9.74
N LEU A 707 11.11 21.02 9.22
CA LEU A 707 12.37 20.67 9.89
C LEU A 707 13.45 21.71 9.59
N ASN A 708 14.30 22.01 10.58
CA ASN A 708 15.57 22.72 10.38
C ASN A 708 16.71 21.70 10.25
N VAL A 709 17.68 21.95 9.37
CA VAL A 709 18.79 21.02 9.12
C VAL A 709 20.17 21.62 9.40
N GLY A 710 21.07 20.74 9.82
CA GLY A 710 22.48 20.94 10.13
C GLY A 710 23.39 21.00 8.91
N ALA A 711 24.56 21.64 9.04
CA ALA A 711 25.68 21.24 8.20
C ALA A 711 26.10 19.80 8.62
N GLY A 712 26.31 18.93 7.65
CA GLY A 712 26.47 17.48 7.82
C GLY A 712 25.16 16.67 7.81
N ASP A 713 23.98 17.29 7.95
CA ASP A 713 22.70 16.59 7.78
C ASP A 713 22.46 16.27 6.31
N TYR A 714 21.50 15.38 6.02
CA TYR A 714 21.17 14.96 4.66
C TYR A 714 19.74 15.34 4.27
N VAL A 715 19.57 15.75 3.01
CA VAL A 715 18.30 16.18 2.42
C VAL A 715 18.09 15.56 1.04
N CYS A 716 16.85 15.61 0.57
CA CYS A 716 16.44 15.25 -0.78
C CYS A 716 15.73 16.44 -1.45
N THR A 717 15.73 16.48 -2.78
CA THR A 717 15.14 17.56 -3.60
C THR A 717 14.07 16.97 -4.51
N SER A 718 13.05 17.75 -4.87
CA SER A 718 11.97 17.36 -5.78
C SER A 718 11.61 18.53 -6.70
N GLY A 719 12.12 18.46 -7.92
CA GLY A 719 12.04 19.48 -8.96
C GLY A 719 11.13 19.10 -10.13
N GLY A 720 10.50 20.10 -10.74
CA GLY A 720 9.57 19.97 -11.86
C GLY A 720 10.21 19.54 -13.18
N ASN A 721 11.51 19.82 -13.35
CA ASN A 721 12.27 19.52 -14.55
C ASN A 721 13.19 18.30 -14.39
N SER A 722 13.85 18.09 -13.24
CA SER A 722 14.75 16.93 -13.04
C SER A 722 14.26 15.84 -12.07
N GLY A 723 13.10 16.02 -11.45
CA GLY A 723 12.53 15.02 -10.56
C GLY A 723 13.11 15.04 -9.16
N SER A 724 13.17 13.86 -8.52
CA SER A 724 13.59 13.73 -7.13
C SER A 724 14.95 13.08 -6.98
N HIS A 725 15.85 13.75 -6.28
CA HIS A 725 17.21 13.26 -6.02
C HIS A 725 17.31 12.81 -4.57
N CYS A 726 17.26 11.49 -4.35
CA CYS A 726 17.20 10.88 -3.02
C CYS A 726 17.75 9.44 -3.05
N GLY A 727 18.16 8.89 -1.91
CA GLY A 727 18.52 7.48 -1.73
C GLY A 727 19.86 7.03 -2.33
N GLY A 728 20.12 5.72 -2.26
CA GLY A 728 21.22 5.03 -2.96
C GLY A 728 22.64 5.33 -2.45
N GLY A 729 22.81 5.70 -1.18
CA GLY A 729 24.09 6.21 -0.66
C GLY A 729 24.48 7.61 -1.19
N ALA A 730 23.57 8.24 -1.94
CA ALA A 730 23.83 9.43 -2.75
C ALA A 730 23.00 10.65 -2.32
N ASN A 731 22.37 10.65 -1.14
CA ASN A 731 21.63 11.80 -0.59
C ASN A 731 22.42 13.13 -0.68
N MET A 732 21.77 14.30 -0.64
CA MET A 732 22.53 15.55 -0.59
C MET A 732 22.93 15.86 0.85
N LYS A 733 24.25 15.92 1.12
CA LYS A 733 24.79 16.34 2.41
C LYS A 733 24.85 17.86 2.47
N VAL A 734 24.19 18.46 3.44
CA VAL A 734 24.16 19.91 3.65
C VAL A 734 25.55 20.39 4.04
N ARG A 735 26.16 21.24 3.21
CA ARG A 735 27.50 21.79 3.40
C ARG A 735 27.50 23.10 4.19
N SER A 736 26.51 23.96 3.98
CA SER A 736 26.45 25.29 4.61
C SER A 736 25.03 25.70 5.00
N LYS A 737 24.92 26.49 6.08
CA LYS A 737 23.66 27.07 6.59
C LYS A 737 23.40 28.53 6.15
N SER A 738 24.39 29.23 5.61
CA SER A 738 24.30 30.67 5.34
C SER A 738 25.24 31.10 4.20
N VAL A 739 24.91 30.71 2.98
CA VAL A 739 25.44 31.36 1.77
C VAL A 739 24.50 32.53 1.43
N ARG A 740 25.04 33.75 1.24
CA ARG A 740 24.28 34.82 0.60
C ARG A 740 24.20 34.52 -0.89
N HIS A 741 22.99 34.41 -1.40
CA HIS A 741 22.72 34.17 -2.81
C HIS A 741 21.70 35.20 -3.28
N ASP A 742 21.98 35.83 -4.42
CA ASP A 742 21.00 36.66 -5.13
C ASP A 742 20.19 35.75 -6.05
N ASP A 743 18.87 35.74 -5.89
CA ASP A 743 17.95 35.05 -6.80
C ASP A 743 17.67 35.84 -8.08
N GLY A 744 18.14 37.10 -8.15
CA GLY A 744 17.81 38.09 -9.19
C GLY A 744 16.85 39.18 -8.71
N ASP A 745 16.26 39.02 -7.52
CA ASP A 745 15.42 39.98 -6.80
C ASP A 745 16.09 40.44 -5.46
N GLY A 746 17.38 40.12 -5.23
CA GLY A 746 18.24 40.59 -4.13
C GLY A 746 18.65 39.52 -3.10
N TYR A 747 19.82 39.68 -2.45
CA TYR A 747 20.38 38.66 -1.55
C TYR A 747 19.46 38.19 -0.41
N VAL A 748 19.41 36.87 -0.19
CA VAL A 748 18.92 36.25 1.05
C VAL A 748 19.90 35.20 1.59
N SER A 749 19.72 34.78 2.85
CA SER A 749 20.48 33.69 3.45
C SER A 749 19.93 32.32 3.02
N MET A 750 20.74 31.52 2.34
CA MET A 750 20.39 30.20 1.85
C MET A 750 21.26 29.10 2.47
N LEU A 751 20.73 27.89 2.51
CA LEU A 751 21.44 26.67 2.81
C LEU A 751 21.91 26.03 1.51
N VAL A 752 22.95 25.21 1.59
CA VAL A 752 23.57 24.55 0.43
C VAL A 752 23.82 23.08 0.75
N ALA A 753 23.51 22.17 -0.17
CA ALA A 753 23.75 20.74 -0.02
C ALA A 753 24.28 20.10 -1.31
N ASP A 754 25.25 19.18 -1.17
CA ASP A 754 25.91 18.50 -2.28
C ASP A 754 25.54 17.02 -2.31
N ARG A 755 25.27 16.50 -3.51
CA ARG A 755 25.08 15.09 -3.78
C ARG A 755 26.38 14.31 -3.48
N ILE A 756 26.33 13.30 -2.59
CA ILE A 756 27.52 12.55 -2.14
C ILE A 756 28.27 11.88 -3.31
N ASP A 757 27.54 11.29 -4.26
CA ASP A 757 28.11 10.61 -5.43
C ASP A 757 28.55 11.57 -6.55
N GLY A 758 28.32 12.88 -6.40
CA GLY A 758 28.55 13.88 -7.43
C GLY A 758 27.53 13.87 -8.58
N GLY A 759 26.45 13.09 -8.50
CA GLY A 759 25.32 13.11 -9.42
C GLY A 759 24.41 14.34 -9.25
N VAL A 760 23.23 14.34 -9.87
CA VAL A 760 22.31 15.49 -9.84
C VAL A 760 21.67 15.70 -8.46
N ALA A 761 21.74 16.93 -7.97
CA ALA A 761 20.99 17.49 -6.86
C ALA A 761 19.82 18.38 -7.31
N SER A 762 19.96 19.08 -8.44
CA SER A 762 18.91 19.93 -9.03
C SER A 762 19.24 20.29 -10.50
N ALA A 763 18.29 20.88 -11.21
CA ALA A 763 18.48 21.45 -12.55
C ALA A 763 17.82 22.82 -12.69
N ALA A 764 18.25 23.61 -13.68
CA ALA A 764 17.50 24.81 -14.06
C ALA A 764 16.10 24.38 -14.55
N GLY A 765 15.05 25.00 -14.02
CA GLY A 765 13.68 24.45 -14.06
C GLY A 765 13.14 24.06 -12.68
N ASP A 766 14.02 23.63 -11.77
CA ASP A 766 13.63 23.16 -10.44
C ASP A 766 13.51 24.27 -9.39
N SER A 767 13.88 25.51 -9.73
CA SER A 767 13.71 26.69 -8.88
C SER A 767 12.27 26.81 -8.38
N GLY A 768 12.09 26.97 -7.08
CA GLY A 768 10.82 26.94 -6.37
C GLY A 768 10.38 25.54 -5.92
N GLY A 769 11.04 24.47 -6.35
CA GLY A 769 10.75 23.09 -5.98
C GLY A 769 11.08 22.75 -4.53
N ALA A 770 10.72 21.55 -4.09
CA ALA A 770 10.83 21.16 -2.69
C ALA A 770 12.23 20.67 -2.30
N VAL A 771 12.66 21.02 -1.10
CA VAL A 771 13.73 20.32 -0.36
C VAL A 771 13.11 19.68 0.87
N TYR A 772 13.36 18.40 1.09
CA TYR A 772 12.68 17.57 2.08
C TYR A 772 13.60 16.58 2.76
N ARG A 773 13.10 15.94 3.83
CA ARG A 773 13.70 14.75 4.44
C ARG A 773 12.62 13.69 4.59
N ASN A 774 12.91 12.44 4.20
CA ASN A 774 11.99 11.33 4.43
C ASN A 774 11.73 11.11 5.93
N LYS A 775 10.53 10.63 6.26
CA LYS A 775 10.22 9.93 7.52
C LYS A 775 9.85 8.47 7.23
N THR A 776 9.10 8.24 6.16
CA THR A 776 8.75 6.92 5.63
C THR A 776 8.84 6.96 4.10
N ALA A 777 8.50 5.87 3.41
CA ALA A 777 8.36 5.87 1.96
C ALA A 777 7.18 6.73 1.45
N GLN A 778 6.26 7.16 2.33
CA GLN A 778 5.06 7.92 1.96
C GLN A 778 4.88 9.25 2.71
N ASP A 779 5.70 9.56 3.73
CA ASP A 779 5.62 10.80 4.51
C ASP A 779 6.99 11.51 4.55
N VAL A 780 6.98 12.83 4.33
CA VAL A 780 8.17 13.70 4.29
C VAL A 780 8.03 14.94 5.18
N TYR A 781 9.14 15.35 5.78
CA TYR A 781 9.29 16.67 6.39
C TYR A 781 9.70 17.69 5.33
N ALA A 782 9.03 18.85 5.32
CA ALA A 782 9.48 20.01 4.55
C ALA A 782 10.75 20.59 5.18
N VAL A 783 11.81 20.77 4.38
CA VAL A 783 13.08 21.35 4.83
C VAL A 783 13.31 22.72 4.19
N GLY A 784 12.93 22.89 2.92
CA GLY A 784 13.15 24.14 2.20
C GLY A 784 12.60 24.19 0.78
N MET A 785 13.01 25.23 0.06
CA MET A 785 12.65 25.50 -1.33
C MET A 785 13.92 25.69 -2.15
N ILE A 786 14.05 24.94 -3.25
CA ILE A 786 15.13 25.07 -4.23
C ILE A 786 15.13 26.51 -4.78
N GLN A 787 16.27 27.15 -4.81
CA GLN A 787 16.42 28.50 -5.38
C GLN A 787 17.31 28.47 -6.63
N ALA A 788 18.44 27.76 -6.52
CA ALA A 788 19.39 27.52 -7.61
C ALA A 788 20.13 26.19 -7.40
N GLY A 789 21.03 25.85 -8.33
CA GLY A 789 21.98 24.76 -8.19
C GLY A 789 23.38 25.18 -8.67
N ASP A 790 24.39 24.44 -8.24
CA ASP A 790 25.79 24.64 -8.66
C ASP A 790 26.57 23.31 -8.83
N GLY A 791 27.79 23.37 -9.36
CA GLY A 791 28.60 22.25 -9.77
C GLY A 791 27.90 21.56 -10.93
N ARG A 792 28.00 22.11 -12.15
CA ARG A 792 27.40 21.45 -13.31
C ARG A 792 27.92 20.02 -13.42
N VAL A 793 27.03 19.07 -13.65
CA VAL A 793 27.30 17.63 -13.72
C VAL A 793 26.35 16.96 -14.69
N PRO A 794 26.60 15.69 -15.08
CA PRO A 794 25.64 14.93 -15.87
C PRO A 794 24.23 15.06 -15.34
N CYS A 795 23.38 15.72 -16.14
CA CYS A 795 21.95 15.53 -16.04
C CYS A 795 21.65 14.04 -15.98
N VAL A 796 20.59 13.72 -15.25
CA VAL A 796 19.77 12.54 -15.45
C VAL A 796 18.66 12.90 -16.45
N PRO A 797 17.80 11.96 -16.87
CA PRO A 797 16.42 12.27 -17.29
C PRO A 797 15.87 13.60 -16.74
N VAL A 798 15.70 14.59 -17.62
CA VAL A 798 15.02 15.85 -17.33
C VAL A 798 13.93 16.10 -18.39
N ARG A 799 13.06 17.08 -18.14
CA ARG A 799 11.97 17.45 -19.06
C ARG A 799 12.43 18.34 -20.22
N HIS A 800 13.51 19.09 -20.01
CA HIS A 800 14.08 20.06 -20.96
C HIS A 800 15.56 19.75 -21.18
N SER A 801 15.87 19.01 -22.25
CA SER A 801 17.22 18.49 -22.57
C SER A 801 18.33 19.54 -22.83
N THR A 802 17.99 20.82 -22.76
CA THR A 802 18.90 21.96 -22.98
C THR A 802 19.25 22.72 -21.70
N VAL A 803 18.84 22.25 -20.52
CA VAL A 803 19.16 22.89 -19.24
C VAL A 803 20.51 22.45 -18.66
N ASN A 804 20.95 23.14 -17.60
CA ASN A 804 22.03 22.68 -16.74
C ASN A 804 21.48 21.86 -15.57
N CYS A 805 22.13 20.74 -15.26
CA CYS A 805 21.97 20.02 -13.99
C CYS A 805 23.20 20.22 -13.11
N TYR A 806 23.01 20.06 -11.81
CA TYR A 806 23.87 20.58 -10.75
C TYR A 806 24.00 19.55 -9.64
N LYS A 807 25.22 19.27 -9.14
CA LYS A 807 25.46 18.38 -7.97
C LYS A 807 25.23 19.06 -6.63
N THR A 808 25.11 20.37 -6.64
CA THR A 808 24.79 21.21 -5.50
C THR A 808 23.36 21.73 -5.66
N VAL A 809 22.59 21.72 -4.59
CA VAL A 809 21.34 22.51 -4.47
C VAL A 809 21.56 23.67 -3.50
N ILE A 810 21.10 24.85 -3.89
CA ILE A 810 21.03 26.07 -3.06
C ILE A 810 19.55 26.30 -2.75
N TYR A 811 19.19 26.40 -1.47
CA TYR A 811 17.79 26.41 -1.05
C TYR A 811 17.54 27.27 0.20
N THR A 812 16.35 27.86 0.31
CA THR A 812 15.95 28.58 1.53
C THR A 812 15.21 27.65 2.47
N SER A 813 15.48 27.72 3.78
CA SER A 813 14.74 26.93 4.78
C SER A 813 13.24 27.26 4.76
N ILE A 814 12.39 26.23 4.85
CA ILE A 814 10.93 26.41 4.89
C ILE A 814 10.51 27.22 6.12
N ASN A 815 11.24 27.12 7.23
CA ASN A 815 10.97 27.89 8.45
C ASN A 815 11.43 29.37 8.33
N THR A 816 12.33 29.70 7.42
CA THR A 816 12.59 31.10 7.04
C THR A 816 11.48 31.62 6.13
N ILE A 817 11.03 30.81 5.17
CA ILE A 817 9.90 31.16 4.28
C ILE A 817 8.63 31.42 5.08
N ILE A 818 8.26 30.54 6.02
CA ILE A 818 7.10 30.68 6.90
C ILE A 818 7.20 31.96 7.75
N ARG A 819 8.35 32.22 8.38
CA ARG A 819 8.56 33.43 9.21
C ARG A 819 8.46 34.72 8.39
N GLY A 820 8.97 34.73 7.16
CA GLY A 820 8.88 35.88 6.25
C GLY A 820 7.49 36.09 5.63
N VAL A 821 6.53 35.20 5.88
CA VAL A 821 5.13 35.30 5.41
C VAL A 821 4.22 35.45 6.64
N PRO A 822 3.80 36.69 7.01
CA PRO A 822 3.03 36.94 8.23
C PRO A 822 1.75 36.11 8.35
N ASN A 823 1.49 35.62 9.57
CA ASN A 823 0.33 34.78 9.92
C ASN A 823 0.21 33.50 9.06
N SER A 824 1.35 32.89 8.70
CA SER A 824 1.38 31.64 7.92
C SER A 824 1.80 30.41 8.74
N SER A 825 1.40 29.23 8.27
CA SER A 825 1.91 27.92 8.70
C SER A 825 2.12 27.00 7.50
N LEU A 826 2.88 25.92 7.67
CA LEU A 826 2.96 24.86 6.66
C LEU A 826 1.58 24.18 6.47
N VAL A 827 1.24 23.84 5.23
CA VAL A 827 0.15 22.90 4.91
C VAL A 827 0.71 21.48 4.99
N HIS A 828 0.22 20.74 5.98
CA HIS A 828 0.60 19.36 6.25
C HIS A 828 -0.63 18.54 6.63
N LYS A 829 -0.48 17.22 6.53
CA LYS A 829 -1.34 16.16 7.07
C LYS A 829 -1.13 16.05 8.58
#